data_AF-A8M7B8-F1
#
_entry.id   AF-A8M7B8-F1
#
_cell.length_a   1.000
_cell.length_b   1.000
_cell.length_c   1.000
_cell.angle_alpha   90.00
_cell.angle_beta   90.00
_cell.angle_gamma   90.00
#
_symmetry.space_group_name_H-M   'P 1'
#
loop_
_entity.id
_entity.type
_entity.pdbx_description
1 polymer ?
#
loop_
_entity_poly.entity_id
_entity_poly.type
_entity_poly.pdbx_seq_one_letter_code
_entity_poly.pdbx_strand_id
1 'polypeptide(L)'
;MHEVIDCDECDGLGFRVRRCFCVQGGDQLVVDGSRYADQAYVDCRVCGGDGSVAEPCARCGRAGRRRAQLVVTVVNLDTGAAASRRLLPGRLDPPAEPDTITRARDIVTGLAGAVGMRGLSPHWGQRALGDEVYWLPRRWRAHLPAQERLALEAEALAQQEYDPWRVYVGRGTEAPPSPEPGRELARLCEQADLLYLDLVVEARRRYGEVVWTIRYEVPGGRVPLDPHAQAQDLPSAIAATTFREAMRGLDDRGRDAPAYTVRPVRTAAAIPSSMDLGRLDRAVLADLADDAPGAQAVWRDGRWWHTPLRSAGSVEELHERETGQIVRYVRQMVRRAAEPPDPAWWGEPVEHRPCPDCRPGTRLRRCHCRVGAPGPDPQCSRCSGAGFAPSGLACFTCRDGGRIPAALTVTVTDGRRVSHETWCPVPGEPAPVVGYQPNGTPVHQLRPHWRLARHAAVFGVRPTDLTHLDEDQPVDQDLLDATVTVHDPAVEPARQHVERIGAGLPGARLFVLAAVPDAPPLTDLLRLAYALDLAVVVTYCDHRLDAGDPTKVQGERWDIRLTARDARIGAEFPFCASVELAVARCVEYLDMHLLAAVPREPDRPVPAPQAAPSPPVAEPTGLLRRVGRHYAGQPVVASFDRAGCRLWLAERGEVQPLARAATLDDAVSALRLSGS
;
A
#
# COMPACT_ATOMS: atom_id res chain seq x y z
N MET A 1 30.59 -5.70 -26.71
CA MET A 1 29.16 -5.46 -26.42
C MET A 1 29.08 -4.68 -25.12
N HIS A 2 28.43 -3.51 -25.12
CA HIS A 2 28.29 -2.64 -23.96
C HIS A 2 27.12 -3.11 -23.06
N GLU A 3 27.16 -4.36 -22.58
CA GLU A 3 26.13 -4.86 -21.64
C GLU A 3 26.30 -4.26 -20.24
N VAL A 4 27.49 -3.73 -19.98
CA VAL A 4 27.83 -2.95 -18.81
C VAL A 4 28.47 -1.66 -19.31
N ILE A 5 28.06 -0.54 -18.72
CA ILE A 5 28.66 0.78 -18.96
C ILE A 5 29.22 1.33 -17.65
N ASP A 6 30.20 2.21 -17.75
CA ASP A 6 30.62 2.99 -16.58
C ASP A 6 29.45 3.86 -16.12
N CYS A 7 29.33 4.00 -14.81
CA CYS A 7 28.30 4.84 -14.25
C CYS A 7 28.64 6.30 -14.55
N ASP A 8 27.84 6.90 -15.43
CA ASP A 8 27.88 8.30 -15.83
C ASP A 8 27.73 9.29 -14.66
N GLU A 9 27.18 8.85 -13.53
CA GLU A 9 27.00 9.71 -12.36
C GLU A 9 28.22 9.73 -11.41
N CYS A 10 29.12 8.76 -11.50
CA CYS A 10 30.31 8.69 -10.66
C CYS A 10 31.60 8.42 -11.44
N ASP A 11 31.57 8.49 -12.78
CA ASP A 11 32.69 8.26 -13.67
C ASP A 11 33.47 6.96 -13.35
N GLY A 12 32.74 5.89 -13.00
CA GLY A 12 33.35 4.60 -12.67
C GLY A 12 33.82 4.44 -11.22
N LEU A 13 33.79 5.49 -10.39
CA LEU A 13 34.42 5.49 -9.06
C LEU A 13 33.61 4.77 -7.98
N GLY A 14 32.30 4.54 -8.20
CA GLY A 14 31.40 3.93 -7.21
C GLY A 14 30.97 4.87 -6.07
N PHE A 15 31.60 6.02 -5.95
CA PHE A 15 31.19 7.13 -5.10
C PHE A 15 31.27 8.43 -5.89
N ARG A 16 30.48 9.41 -5.49
CA ARG A 16 30.45 10.73 -6.13
C ARG A 16 30.74 11.79 -5.08
N VAL A 17 31.49 12.81 -5.48
CA VAL A 17 31.58 14.03 -4.69
C VAL A 17 30.49 14.94 -5.21
N ARG A 18 29.45 15.14 -4.40
CA ARG A 18 28.38 16.09 -4.70
C ARG A 18 28.49 17.32 -3.85
N ARG A 19 27.95 18.42 -4.38
CA ARG A 19 27.62 19.58 -3.54
C ARG A 19 26.72 19.09 -2.43
N CYS A 20 27.10 19.39 -1.19
CA CYS A 20 26.27 19.13 -0.05
C CYS A 20 24.94 19.86 -0.25
N PHE A 21 23.82 19.23 0.14
CA PHE A 21 22.50 19.88 0.09
C PHE A 21 22.46 21.21 0.88
N CYS A 22 23.42 21.43 1.77
CA CYS A 22 23.54 22.67 2.51
C CYS A 22 23.83 23.88 1.63
N VAL A 23 24.49 23.66 0.48
CA VAL A 23 24.86 24.71 -0.46
C VAL A 23 23.61 25.35 -1.04
N GLN A 24 22.60 24.54 -1.41
CA GLN A 24 21.33 25.02 -1.96
C GLN A 24 20.65 26.05 -1.06
N GLY A 25 20.80 25.88 0.26
CA GLY A 25 20.23 26.75 1.27
C GLY A 25 21.06 28.00 1.57
N GLY A 26 22.33 28.03 1.19
CA GLY A 26 23.24 29.11 1.55
C GLY A 26 23.73 28.98 2.99
N ASP A 27 24.32 30.05 3.51
CA ASP A 27 24.74 30.13 4.92
C ASP A 27 23.58 30.46 5.89
N GLN A 28 22.34 30.21 5.46
CA GLN A 28 21.15 30.46 6.27
C GLN A 28 20.71 29.19 6.99
N LEU A 29 20.25 29.34 8.23
CA LEU A 29 19.66 28.24 8.99
C LEU A 29 18.27 27.85 8.42
N VAL A 30 17.44 28.83 8.04
CA VAL A 30 16.10 28.60 7.47
C VAL A 30 16.10 28.97 5.99
N VAL A 31 15.73 28.02 5.13
CA VAL A 31 15.91 28.14 3.68
C VAL A 31 14.61 27.87 2.95
N ASP A 32 14.27 28.71 1.98
CA ASP A 32 13.13 28.47 1.10
C ASP A 32 13.44 27.29 0.18
N GLY A 33 12.59 26.25 0.19
CA GLY A 33 12.80 25.06 -0.65
C GLY A 33 12.82 25.35 -2.16
N SER A 34 12.38 26.54 -2.58
CA SER A 34 12.39 27.02 -3.96
C SER A 34 13.54 27.97 -4.32
N ARG A 35 14.40 28.34 -3.35
CA ARG A 35 15.56 29.21 -3.58
C ARG A 35 16.85 28.40 -3.57
N TYR A 36 17.76 28.79 -4.45
CA TYR A 36 19.09 28.20 -4.55
C TYR A 36 20.13 29.27 -4.25
N ALA A 37 20.95 29.05 -3.22
CA ALA A 37 22.19 29.76 -2.99
C ALA A 37 23.38 28.86 -3.37
N ASP A 38 24.56 29.43 -3.62
CA ASP A 38 25.77 28.67 -3.94
C ASP A 38 26.85 28.84 -2.87
N GLN A 39 26.42 28.85 -1.60
CA GLN A 39 27.30 29.02 -0.44
C GLN A 39 27.01 27.92 0.59
N ALA A 40 28.05 27.29 1.12
CA ALA A 40 27.89 26.25 2.14
C ALA A 40 27.39 26.84 3.46
N TYR A 41 26.56 26.07 4.17
CA TYR A 41 26.19 26.39 5.54
C TYR A 41 27.34 26.07 6.48
N VAL A 42 27.83 27.07 7.21
CA VAL A 42 29.03 26.97 8.04
C VAL A 42 28.92 25.87 9.10
N ASP A 43 27.72 25.68 9.68
CA ASP A 43 27.46 24.69 10.71
C ASP A 43 26.86 23.38 10.15
N CYS A 44 27.11 23.09 8.86
CA CYS A 44 26.55 21.89 8.23
C CYS A 44 27.02 20.61 8.94
N ARG A 45 26.08 19.83 9.46
CA ARG A 45 26.38 18.58 10.19
C ARG A 45 26.88 17.44 9.31
N VAL A 46 26.70 17.54 7.99
CA VAL A 46 27.10 16.49 7.04
C VAL A 46 28.47 16.77 6.43
N CYS A 47 28.73 18.01 5.97
CA CYS A 47 30.00 18.39 5.34
C CYS A 47 30.94 19.22 6.22
N GLY A 48 30.54 19.57 7.45
CA GLY A 48 31.35 20.41 8.34
C GLY A 48 31.62 21.82 7.82
N GLY A 49 30.80 22.31 6.88
CA GLY A 49 30.99 23.62 6.24
C GLY A 49 31.72 23.58 4.89
N ASP A 50 32.26 22.43 4.46
CA ASP A 50 33.03 22.29 3.21
C ASP A 50 32.17 22.44 1.93
N GLY A 51 30.85 22.36 2.07
CA GLY A 51 29.91 22.45 0.93
C GLY A 51 29.93 21.25 -0.01
N SER A 52 30.70 20.21 0.26
CA SER A 52 30.76 18.98 -0.54
C SER A 52 30.71 17.73 0.33
N VAL A 53 30.13 16.65 -0.19
CA VAL A 53 30.06 15.34 0.47
C VAL A 53 30.44 14.25 -0.51
N ALA A 54 31.27 13.32 -0.06
CA ALA A 54 31.51 12.07 -0.77
C ALA A 54 30.43 11.09 -0.33
N GLU A 55 29.59 10.65 -1.27
CA GLU A 55 28.54 9.69 -0.98
C GLU A 55 28.62 8.48 -1.92
N PRO A 56 28.22 7.30 -1.45
CA PRO A 56 27.95 6.16 -2.31
C PRO A 56 27.13 6.54 -3.52
N CYS A 57 27.56 6.12 -4.71
CA CYS A 57 26.73 6.31 -5.89
C CYS A 57 25.52 5.36 -5.80
N ALA A 58 24.36 5.91 -5.45
CA ALA A 58 23.12 5.15 -5.34
C ALA A 58 22.70 4.53 -6.68
N ARG A 59 22.95 5.25 -7.78
CA ARG A 59 22.61 4.82 -9.14
C ARG A 59 23.28 3.50 -9.53
N CYS A 60 24.58 3.33 -9.25
CA CYS A 60 25.27 2.06 -9.49
C CYS A 60 25.41 1.16 -8.25
N GLY A 61 24.79 1.51 -7.12
CA GLY A 61 24.93 0.76 -5.87
C GLY A 61 26.37 0.57 -5.39
N ARG A 62 27.26 1.55 -5.63
CA ARG A 62 28.72 1.51 -5.39
C ARG A 62 29.56 0.65 -6.34
N ALA A 63 28.97 0.06 -7.37
CA ALA A 63 29.70 -0.81 -8.29
C ALA A 63 30.60 -0.05 -9.29
N GLY A 64 30.42 1.27 -9.44
CA GLY A 64 31.06 2.09 -10.48
C GLY A 64 30.53 1.80 -11.89
N ARG A 65 29.73 0.75 -12.06
CA ARG A 65 29.27 0.25 -13.35
C ARG A 65 27.77 0.00 -13.31
N ARG A 66 27.11 0.12 -14.46
CA ARG A 66 25.67 -0.03 -14.61
C ARG A 66 25.35 -1.05 -15.70
N ARG A 67 24.29 -1.82 -15.47
CA ARG A 67 23.83 -2.82 -16.43
C ARG A 67 23.00 -2.15 -17.51
N ALA A 68 23.35 -2.38 -18.76
CA ALA A 68 22.60 -1.92 -19.93
C ALA A 68 21.74 -3.07 -20.49
N GLN A 69 20.80 -3.55 -19.66
CA GLN A 69 19.93 -4.66 -20.01
C GLN A 69 18.56 -4.47 -19.36
N LEU A 70 17.52 -4.71 -20.16
CA LEU A 70 16.14 -4.82 -19.70
C LEU A 70 15.56 -6.15 -20.18
N VAL A 71 14.77 -6.81 -19.35
CA VAL A 71 14.06 -8.04 -19.75
C VAL A 71 12.57 -7.85 -19.59
N VAL A 72 11.83 -8.14 -20.66
CA VAL A 72 10.38 -8.21 -20.65
C VAL A 72 9.98 -9.67 -20.74
N THR A 73 9.19 -10.15 -19.79
CA THR A 73 8.72 -11.53 -19.70
C THR A 73 7.20 -11.56 -19.74
N VAL A 74 6.62 -12.49 -20.50
CA VAL A 74 5.19 -12.81 -20.48
C VAL A 74 5.00 -14.22 -19.95
N VAL A 75 4.05 -14.41 -19.05
CA VAL A 75 3.70 -15.71 -18.47
C VAL A 75 2.22 -16.02 -18.73
N ASN A 76 1.96 -17.21 -19.27
CA ASN A 76 0.62 -17.77 -19.38
C ASN A 76 0.36 -18.70 -18.18
N LEU A 77 -0.52 -18.29 -17.26
CA LEU A 77 -0.81 -19.05 -16.05
C LEU A 77 -1.56 -20.37 -16.30
N ASP A 78 -2.32 -20.46 -17.39
CA ASP A 78 -3.07 -21.69 -17.70
C ASP A 78 -2.13 -22.86 -18.00
N THR A 79 -0.94 -22.55 -18.50
CA THR A 79 0.05 -23.55 -18.95
C THR A 79 1.37 -23.52 -18.18
N GLY A 80 1.65 -22.44 -17.44
CA GLY A 80 2.97 -22.19 -16.84
C GLY A 80 4.06 -21.89 -17.88
N ALA A 81 3.70 -21.61 -19.14
CA ALA A 81 4.64 -21.22 -20.17
C ALA A 81 5.09 -19.77 -19.97
N ALA A 82 6.36 -19.48 -20.27
CA ALA A 82 6.92 -18.14 -20.21
C ALA A 82 7.84 -17.88 -21.39
N ALA A 83 7.73 -16.68 -21.95
CA ALA A 83 8.62 -16.20 -22.97
C ALA A 83 9.20 -14.86 -22.54
N SER A 84 10.51 -14.70 -22.71
CA SER A 84 11.21 -13.46 -22.41
C SER A 84 11.89 -12.86 -23.63
N ARG A 85 11.93 -11.54 -23.70
CA ARG A 85 12.77 -10.78 -24.63
C ARG A 85 13.84 -10.03 -23.85
N ARG A 86 15.11 -10.32 -24.14
CA ARG A 86 16.24 -9.53 -23.65
C ARG A 86 16.44 -8.34 -24.59
N LEU A 87 16.35 -7.14 -24.04
CA LEU A 87 16.68 -5.90 -24.72
C LEU A 87 18.13 -5.55 -24.38
N LEU A 88 18.96 -5.51 -25.41
CA LEU A 88 20.40 -5.27 -25.33
C LEU A 88 20.79 -4.22 -26.38
N PRO A 89 21.89 -3.48 -26.16
CA PRO A 89 22.43 -2.58 -27.18
C PRO A 89 22.72 -3.34 -28.48
N GLY A 90 22.25 -2.79 -29.58
CA GLY A 90 22.36 -3.33 -30.93
C GLY A 90 21.21 -4.24 -31.33
N ARG A 91 20.30 -4.57 -30.42
CA ARG A 91 19.18 -5.50 -30.61
C ARG A 91 17.81 -4.91 -30.25
N LEU A 92 17.75 -3.59 -30.16
CA LEU A 92 16.50 -2.85 -29.99
C LEU A 92 15.80 -2.75 -31.35
N ASP A 93 14.46 -2.79 -31.34
CA ASP A 93 13.65 -2.40 -32.48
C ASP A 93 13.30 -0.92 -32.29
N PRO A 94 14.08 0.03 -32.84
CA PRO A 94 13.82 1.44 -32.62
C PRO A 94 12.53 1.83 -33.35
N PRO A 95 11.67 2.65 -32.71
CA PRO A 95 10.52 3.21 -33.40
C PRO A 95 10.93 4.13 -34.56
N ALA A 96 10.02 4.34 -35.51
CA ALA A 96 10.29 5.03 -36.78
C ALA A 96 10.78 6.48 -36.60
N GLU A 97 10.43 7.14 -35.49
CA GLU A 97 10.85 8.51 -35.19
C GLU A 97 11.65 8.58 -33.86
N PRO A 98 12.67 9.44 -33.78
CA PRO A 98 13.25 9.86 -32.50
C PRO A 98 12.16 10.41 -31.58
N ASP A 99 12.32 10.27 -30.26
CA ASP A 99 11.34 10.67 -29.22
C ASP A 99 10.05 9.82 -29.16
N THR A 100 9.97 8.71 -29.90
CA THR A 100 8.89 7.74 -29.70
C THR A 100 9.24 6.80 -28.56
N ILE A 101 8.38 6.73 -27.56
CA ILE A 101 8.48 5.80 -26.43
C ILE A 101 8.09 4.41 -26.91
N THR A 102 8.95 3.40 -26.67
CA THR A 102 8.57 2.01 -26.88
C THR A 102 7.60 1.60 -25.78
N ARG A 103 6.39 1.18 -26.15
CA ARG A 103 5.36 0.79 -25.18
C ARG A 103 5.36 -0.72 -24.97
N ALA A 104 4.86 -1.13 -23.81
CA ALA A 104 4.81 -2.54 -23.43
C ALA A 104 4.10 -3.39 -24.48
N ARG A 105 2.99 -2.88 -25.04
CA ARG A 105 2.21 -3.56 -26.09
C ARG A 105 3.05 -4.04 -27.28
N ASP A 106 4.07 -3.29 -27.68
CA ASP A 106 4.85 -3.57 -28.89
C ASP A 106 5.71 -4.82 -28.72
N ILE A 107 6.11 -5.10 -27.48
CA ILE A 107 6.92 -6.26 -27.11
C ILE A 107 6.04 -7.41 -26.60
N VAL A 108 5.08 -7.07 -25.73
CA VAL A 108 4.23 -8.04 -25.04
C VAL A 108 3.34 -8.80 -26.01
N THR A 109 2.83 -8.17 -27.08
CA THR A 109 1.93 -8.85 -28.04
C THR A 109 2.62 -10.04 -28.73
N GLY A 110 3.88 -9.87 -29.15
CA GLY A 110 4.65 -10.95 -29.78
C GLY A 110 4.96 -12.09 -28.81
N LEU A 111 5.36 -11.75 -27.58
CA LEU A 111 5.62 -12.72 -26.52
C LEU A 111 4.35 -13.46 -26.09
N ALA A 112 3.23 -12.75 -26.00
CA ALA A 112 1.91 -13.29 -25.67
C ALA A 112 1.47 -14.35 -26.68
N GLY A 113 1.65 -14.07 -27.98
CA GLY A 113 1.38 -15.04 -29.04
C GLY A 113 2.22 -16.31 -28.91
N ALA A 114 3.49 -16.19 -28.53
CA ALA A 114 4.39 -17.34 -28.34
C ALA A 114 3.99 -18.26 -27.18
N VAL A 115 3.32 -17.73 -26.16
CA VAL A 115 2.85 -18.52 -25.00
C VAL A 115 1.33 -18.77 -25.01
N GLY A 116 0.62 -18.34 -26.06
CA GLY A 116 -0.83 -18.50 -26.19
C GLY A 116 -1.66 -17.66 -25.20
N MET A 117 -1.13 -16.54 -24.71
CA MET A 117 -1.84 -15.60 -23.85
C MET A 117 -2.73 -14.66 -24.69
N ARG A 118 -3.98 -14.43 -24.28
CA ARG A 118 -4.95 -13.57 -24.98
C ARG A 118 -5.26 -12.26 -24.27
N GLY A 119 -5.13 -12.24 -22.95
CA GLY A 119 -5.34 -11.06 -22.12
C GLY A 119 -4.42 -11.06 -20.91
N LEU A 120 -4.15 -9.88 -20.38
CA LEU A 120 -3.50 -9.75 -19.08
C LEU A 120 -4.50 -10.09 -17.97
N SER A 121 -4.00 -10.70 -16.91
CA SER A 121 -4.81 -11.07 -15.77
C SER A 121 -4.82 -9.92 -14.76
N PRO A 122 -5.99 -9.38 -14.41
CA PRO A 122 -6.10 -8.17 -13.60
C PRO A 122 -5.59 -8.36 -12.17
N HIS A 123 -5.47 -9.60 -11.70
CA HIS A 123 -5.00 -9.90 -10.35
C HIS A 123 -3.50 -9.75 -10.18
N TRP A 124 -2.70 -9.64 -11.26
CA TRP A 124 -1.25 -9.80 -11.20
C TRP A 124 -0.48 -8.52 -11.52
N GLY A 125 -0.14 -7.75 -10.48
CA GLY A 125 0.67 -6.54 -10.56
C GLY A 125 -0.09 -5.31 -11.10
N GLN A 126 0.59 -4.16 -11.12
CA GLN A 126 0.01 -2.86 -11.55
C GLN A 126 0.29 -2.53 -13.02
N ARG A 127 0.87 -3.45 -13.78
CA ARG A 127 1.42 -3.16 -15.12
C ARG A 127 0.34 -3.18 -16.20
N ALA A 128 0.38 -2.18 -17.07
CA ALA A 128 -0.51 -2.06 -18.21
C ALA A 128 0.24 -2.20 -19.54
N LEU A 129 -0.47 -2.59 -20.60
CA LEU A 129 0.10 -2.62 -21.97
C LEU A 129 0.47 -1.22 -22.49
N GLY A 130 -0.06 -0.17 -21.86
CA GLY A 130 0.26 1.22 -22.16
C GLY A 130 1.59 1.72 -21.60
N ASP A 131 2.18 0.97 -20.66
CA ASP A 131 3.38 1.37 -19.92
C ASP A 131 4.57 1.62 -20.85
N GLU A 132 5.37 2.60 -20.47
CA GLU A 132 6.60 2.97 -21.16
C GLU A 132 7.71 1.96 -20.83
N VAL A 133 8.30 1.31 -21.84
CA VAL A 133 9.35 0.30 -21.65
C VAL A 133 10.72 0.96 -21.55
N TYR A 134 11.08 1.67 -22.61
CA TYR A 134 12.28 2.48 -22.70
C TYR A 134 12.05 3.58 -23.73
N TRP A 135 12.86 4.63 -23.66
CA TRP A 135 12.93 5.67 -24.69
C TRP A 135 14.38 5.86 -25.11
N LEU A 136 14.60 6.11 -26.39
CA LEU A 136 15.93 6.42 -26.90
C LEU A 136 16.20 7.93 -26.75
N PRO A 137 17.43 8.35 -26.40
CA PRO A 137 17.76 9.76 -26.30
C PRO A 137 17.56 10.50 -27.63
N ARG A 138 17.18 11.78 -27.57
CA ARG A 138 17.01 12.68 -28.73
C ARG A 138 18.14 12.67 -29.75
N ARG A 139 19.37 12.42 -29.29
CA ARG A 139 20.58 12.36 -30.13
C ARG A 139 20.71 11.07 -30.94
N TRP A 140 19.96 10.01 -30.60
CA TRP A 140 19.99 8.75 -31.32
C TRP A 140 19.41 8.89 -32.73
N ARG A 141 20.11 8.37 -33.74
CA ARG A 141 19.62 8.23 -35.12
C ARG A 141 20.07 6.90 -35.69
N ALA A 142 19.25 6.30 -36.56
CA ALA A 142 19.57 5.03 -37.21
C ALA A 142 20.86 5.06 -38.05
N HIS A 143 21.23 6.23 -38.57
CA HIS A 143 22.42 6.43 -39.42
C HIS A 143 23.69 6.82 -38.65
N LEU A 144 23.63 6.91 -37.31
CA LEU A 144 24.85 7.16 -36.52
C LEU A 144 25.87 6.03 -36.68
N PRO A 145 27.17 6.31 -36.51
CA PRO A 145 28.19 5.28 -36.40
C PRO A 145 27.81 4.22 -35.37
N ALA A 146 28.08 2.95 -35.66
CA ALA A 146 27.63 1.83 -34.84
C ALA A 146 28.05 1.96 -33.37
N GLN A 147 29.26 2.46 -33.10
CA GLN A 147 29.76 2.67 -31.74
C GLN A 147 28.95 3.72 -30.97
N GLU A 148 28.69 4.88 -31.57
CA GLU A 148 27.89 5.94 -30.95
C GLU A 148 26.45 5.47 -30.71
N ARG A 149 25.87 4.79 -31.71
CA ARG A 149 24.53 4.22 -31.61
C ARG A 149 24.42 3.22 -30.45
N LEU A 150 25.36 2.29 -30.34
CA LEU A 150 25.40 1.29 -29.26
C LEU A 150 25.57 1.92 -27.88
N ALA A 151 26.36 2.99 -27.76
CA ALA A 151 26.53 3.70 -26.49
C ALA A 151 25.23 4.36 -26.02
N LEU A 152 24.48 4.98 -26.93
CA LEU A 152 23.19 5.61 -26.64
C LEU A 152 22.10 4.60 -26.27
N GLU A 153 22.08 3.45 -26.96
CA GLU A 153 21.17 2.36 -26.61
C GLU A 153 21.52 1.77 -25.23
N ALA A 154 22.81 1.67 -24.90
CA ALA A 154 23.25 1.20 -23.59
C ALA A 154 22.85 2.16 -22.45
N GLU A 155 23.00 3.46 -22.67
CA GLU A 155 22.54 4.49 -21.73
C GLU A 155 21.03 4.44 -21.51
N ALA A 156 20.25 4.31 -22.58
CA ALA A 156 18.79 4.20 -22.51
C ALA A 156 18.34 3.01 -21.66
N LEU A 157 18.96 1.85 -21.86
CA LEU A 157 18.66 0.65 -21.10
C LEU A 157 19.15 0.75 -19.66
N ALA A 158 20.33 1.33 -19.42
CA ALA A 158 20.85 1.54 -18.07
C ALA A 158 19.95 2.47 -17.26
N GLN A 159 19.22 3.41 -17.87
CA GLN A 159 18.23 4.24 -17.14
C GLN A 159 17.08 3.43 -16.55
N GLN A 160 16.85 2.19 -17.01
CA GLN A 160 15.79 1.31 -16.52
C GLN A 160 16.23 0.40 -15.36
N GLU A 161 17.40 0.65 -14.74
CA GLU A 161 18.00 -0.24 -13.73
C GLU A 161 17.18 -0.44 -12.44
N TYR A 162 16.26 0.48 -12.14
CA TYR A 162 15.34 0.38 -10.99
C TYR A 162 14.19 -0.60 -11.25
N ASP A 163 13.92 -0.92 -12.52
CA ASP A 163 12.94 -1.91 -12.94
C ASP A 163 13.45 -2.70 -14.17
N PRO A 164 14.54 -3.48 -14.00
CA PRO A 164 15.26 -4.12 -15.11
C PRO A 164 14.60 -5.42 -15.56
N TRP A 165 13.56 -5.90 -14.85
CA TRP A 165 12.82 -7.11 -15.17
C TRP A 165 11.31 -6.88 -15.03
N ARG A 166 10.63 -6.85 -16.18
CA ARG A 166 9.20 -6.55 -16.26
C ARG A 166 8.44 -7.81 -16.62
N VAL A 167 7.52 -8.20 -15.74
CA VAL A 167 6.74 -9.42 -15.91
C VAL A 167 5.28 -9.07 -16.15
N TYR A 168 4.73 -9.57 -17.25
CA TYR A 168 3.33 -9.46 -17.61
C TYR A 168 2.69 -10.84 -17.49
N VAL A 169 1.61 -10.92 -16.73
CA VAL A 169 0.95 -12.19 -16.41
C VAL A 169 -0.45 -12.19 -17.00
N GLY A 170 -0.85 -13.29 -17.60
CA GLY A 170 -2.16 -13.41 -18.22
C GLY A 170 -2.61 -14.84 -18.47
N ARG A 171 -3.76 -14.97 -19.13
CA ARG A 171 -4.39 -16.24 -19.47
C ARG A 171 -4.76 -16.32 -20.94
N GLY A 172 -4.97 -17.54 -21.42
CA GLY A 172 -5.50 -17.81 -22.76
C GLY A 172 -7.02 -17.61 -22.86
N THR A 173 -7.74 -17.64 -21.73
CA THR A 173 -9.20 -17.50 -21.67
C THR A 173 -9.71 -16.10 -21.34
N GLU A 174 -8.84 -15.22 -20.86
CA GLU A 174 -9.20 -13.84 -20.51
C GLU A 174 -9.24 -12.97 -21.78
N ALA A 175 -10.39 -12.33 -22.03
CA ALA A 175 -10.48 -11.17 -22.89
C ALA A 175 -10.62 -9.94 -21.97
N PRO A 176 -9.85 -8.86 -22.16
CA PRO A 176 -10.03 -7.66 -21.35
C PRO A 176 -11.45 -7.12 -21.59
N PRO A 177 -12.26 -6.90 -20.55
CA PRO A 177 -13.53 -6.23 -20.72
C PRO A 177 -13.25 -4.80 -21.20
N SER A 178 -14.03 -4.31 -22.17
CA SER A 178 -14.02 -2.90 -22.51
C SER A 178 -14.46 -2.10 -21.28
N PRO A 179 -13.65 -1.14 -20.78
CA PRO A 179 -14.11 -0.30 -19.69
C PRO A 179 -15.31 0.52 -20.19
N GLU A 180 -16.42 0.49 -19.44
CA GLU A 180 -17.57 1.37 -19.63
C GLU A 180 -17.55 2.42 -18.50
N PRO A 181 -16.84 3.55 -18.63
CA PRO A 181 -16.54 4.41 -17.48
C PRO A 181 -17.81 5.06 -16.90
N GLY A 182 -18.86 5.23 -17.71
CA GLY A 182 -20.17 5.70 -17.22
C GLY A 182 -20.82 4.71 -16.24
N ARG A 183 -20.68 3.40 -16.47
CA ARG A 183 -21.17 2.36 -15.55
C ARG A 183 -20.31 2.27 -14.30
N GLU A 184 -19.00 2.37 -14.42
CA GLU A 184 -18.12 2.33 -13.25
C GLU A 184 -18.33 3.55 -12.34
N LEU A 185 -18.53 4.74 -12.91
CA LEU A 185 -18.90 5.91 -12.12
C LEU A 185 -20.26 5.73 -11.41
N ALA A 186 -21.25 5.14 -12.08
CA ALA A 186 -22.54 4.81 -11.45
C ALA A 186 -22.35 3.86 -10.26
N ARG A 187 -21.52 2.82 -10.42
CA ARG A 187 -21.18 1.88 -9.34
C ARG A 187 -20.49 2.59 -8.17
N LEU A 188 -19.57 3.51 -8.43
CA LEU A 188 -18.92 4.29 -7.37
C LEU A 188 -19.93 5.20 -6.62
N CYS A 189 -20.90 5.78 -7.32
CA CYS A 189 -22.00 6.52 -6.70
C CYS A 189 -22.89 5.62 -5.83
N GLU A 190 -23.22 4.42 -6.31
CA GLU A 190 -23.97 3.42 -5.53
C GLU A 190 -23.25 3.05 -4.23
N GLN A 191 -21.92 2.84 -4.29
CA GLN A 191 -21.13 2.59 -3.09
C GLN A 191 -21.10 3.80 -2.14
N ALA A 192 -21.03 5.04 -2.64
CA ALA A 192 -21.12 6.24 -1.80
C ALA A 192 -22.44 6.27 -1.02
N ASP A 193 -23.57 6.02 -1.70
CA ASP A 193 -24.89 6.01 -1.08
C ASP A 193 -25.04 4.85 -0.08
N LEU A 194 -24.50 3.66 -0.39
CA LEU A 194 -24.49 2.52 0.54
C LEU A 194 -23.63 2.79 1.77
N LEU A 195 -22.47 3.42 1.61
CA LEU A 195 -21.53 3.64 2.71
C LEU A 195 -21.79 4.94 3.46
N TYR A 196 -22.75 5.75 3.01
CA TYR A 196 -22.98 7.10 3.53
C TYR A 196 -21.68 7.92 3.50
N LEU A 197 -21.07 7.99 2.33
CA LEU A 197 -19.86 8.77 2.04
C LEU A 197 -20.13 9.70 0.86
N ASP A 198 -19.35 10.76 0.77
CA ASP A 198 -19.31 11.57 -0.43
C ASP A 198 -18.42 10.92 -1.48
N LEU A 199 -18.88 10.77 -2.72
CA LEU A 199 -17.98 10.54 -3.85
C LEU A 199 -17.60 11.89 -4.45
N VAL A 200 -16.31 12.21 -4.43
CA VAL A 200 -15.77 13.48 -4.92
C VAL A 200 -15.02 13.22 -6.23
N VAL A 201 -15.44 13.90 -7.28
CA VAL A 201 -14.71 14.05 -8.55
C VAL A 201 -14.09 15.45 -8.55
N GLU A 202 -12.77 15.52 -8.61
CA GLU A 202 -12.04 16.78 -8.54
C GLU A 202 -11.20 17.01 -9.80
N ALA A 203 -11.25 18.23 -10.32
CA ALA A 203 -10.31 18.74 -11.30
C ALA A 203 -9.45 19.84 -10.66
N ARG A 204 -8.12 19.74 -10.76
CA ARG A 204 -7.18 20.71 -10.17
C ARG A 204 -6.17 21.20 -11.20
N ARG A 205 -5.86 22.49 -11.19
CA ARG A 205 -4.78 23.05 -12.01
C ARG A 205 -3.42 22.75 -11.37
N ARG A 206 -2.52 22.09 -12.10
CA ARG A 206 -1.16 21.78 -11.65
C ARG A 206 -0.18 21.97 -12.80
N TYR A 207 0.83 22.82 -12.60
CA TYR A 207 1.87 23.11 -13.60
C TYR A 207 1.36 23.48 -15.00
N GLY A 208 0.19 24.13 -15.09
CA GLY A 208 -0.43 24.52 -16.36
C GLY A 208 -1.38 23.49 -16.96
N GLU A 209 -1.49 22.29 -16.38
CA GLU A 209 -2.40 21.24 -16.81
C GLU A 209 -3.56 21.05 -15.81
N VAL A 210 -4.65 20.43 -16.27
CA VAL A 210 -5.76 20.02 -15.42
C VAL A 210 -5.62 18.52 -15.15
N VAL A 211 -5.59 18.16 -13.87
CA VAL A 211 -5.55 16.77 -13.44
C VAL A 211 -6.83 16.39 -12.72
N TRP A 212 -7.27 15.15 -12.93
CA TRP A 212 -8.50 14.60 -12.40
C TRP A 212 -8.24 13.54 -11.35
N THR A 213 -9.06 13.53 -10.30
CA THR A 213 -9.00 12.56 -9.20
C THR A 213 -10.40 12.21 -8.73
N ILE A 214 -10.63 10.93 -8.38
CA ILE A 214 -11.89 10.43 -7.84
C ILE A 214 -11.62 9.77 -6.49
N ARG A 215 -12.44 10.06 -5.48
CA ARG A 215 -12.24 9.52 -4.11
C ARG A 215 -13.50 9.59 -3.27
N TYR A 216 -13.52 8.82 -2.19
CA TYR A 216 -14.50 9.00 -1.12
C TYR A 216 -13.99 9.96 -0.03
N GLU A 217 -14.93 10.69 0.55
CA GLU A 217 -14.72 11.56 1.71
C GLU A 217 -15.84 11.39 2.76
N VAL A 218 -15.49 11.57 4.03
CA VAL A 218 -16.49 11.79 5.07
C VAL A 218 -17.02 13.23 4.91
N PRO A 219 -18.34 13.45 4.92
CA PRO A 219 -18.91 14.79 4.80
C PRO A 219 -18.32 15.78 5.81
N GLY A 220 -17.95 16.97 5.31
CA GLY A 220 -17.25 17.98 6.09
C GLY A 220 -15.72 17.76 6.19
N GLY A 221 -15.20 16.73 5.52
CA GLY A 221 -13.77 16.51 5.33
C GLY A 221 -13.10 17.66 4.57
N ARG A 222 -11.82 17.90 4.87
CA ARG A 222 -11.04 18.96 4.22
C ARG A 222 -10.62 18.53 2.81
N VAL A 223 -10.56 19.50 1.91
CA VAL A 223 -9.97 19.29 0.58
C VAL A 223 -8.47 18.96 0.74
N PRO A 224 -7.98 17.85 0.16
CA PRO A 224 -6.59 17.43 0.30
C PRO A 224 -5.61 18.46 -0.27
N LEU A 225 -4.44 18.60 0.38
CA LEU A 225 -3.35 19.44 -0.12
C LEU A 225 -2.79 18.92 -1.45
N ASP A 226 -2.62 17.59 -1.57
CA ASP A 226 -2.13 16.93 -2.77
C ASP A 226 -3.08 15.81 -3.23
N PRO A 227 -3.48 15.76 -4.50
CA PRO A 227 -4.23 14.63 -5.04
C PRO A 227 -3.31 13.40 -5.27
N HIS A 228 -3.71 12.24 -4.76
CA HIS A 228 -2.93 10.98 -4.80
C HIS A 228 -2.82 10.33 -6.19
N ALA A 229 -3.84 10.46 -7.03
CA ALA A 229 -3.89 9.92 -8.40
C ALA A 229 -4.26 11.02 -9.38
N GLN A 230 -3.53 11.13 -10.49
CA GLN A 230 -3.64 12.26 -11.43
C GLN A 230 -3.81 11.71 -12.84
N ALA A 231 -5.04 11.71 -13.33
CA ALA A 231 -5.33 11.43 -14.73
C ALA A 231 -5.49 12.74 -15.51
N GLN A 232 -5.18 12.71 -16.80
CA GLN A 232 -5.28 13.90 -17.67
C GLN A 232 -6.74 14.21 -18.07
N ASP A 233 -7.64 13.24 -17.95
CA ASP A 233 -9.06 13.37 -18.28
C ASP A 233 -9.95 12.51 -17.36
N LEU A 234 -11.24 12.83 -17.34
CA LEU A 234 -12.23 12.16 -16.48
C LEU A 234 -12.40 10.66 -16.80
N PRO A 235 -12.58 10.21 -18.05
CA PRO A 235 -12.66 8.78 -18.37
C PRO A 235 -11.45 7.98 -17.88
N SER A 236 -10.25 8.50 -18.06
CA SER A 236 -9.01 7.90 -17.57
C SER A 236 -8.96 7.86 -16.05
N ALA A 237 -9.43 8.91 -15.37
CA ALA A 237 -9.56 8.94 -13.91
C ALA A 237 -10.48 7.82 -13.41
N ILE A 238 -11.64 7.64 -14.06
CA ILE A 238 -12.60 6.58 -13.68
C ILE A 238 -12.02 5.20 -13.95
N ALA A 239 -11.41 4.99 -15.12
CA ALA A 239 -10.80 3.71 -15.47
C ALA A 239 -9.66 3.31 -14.51
N ALA A 240 -8.96 4.30 -13.95
CA ALA A 240 -7.89 4.11 -12.98
C ALA A 240 -8.36 4.14 -11.52
N THR A 241 -9.66 4.24 -11.24
CA THR A 241 -10.18 4.32 -9.87
C THR A 241 -11.12 3.15 -9.58
N THR A 242 -10.61 2.15 -8.88
CA THR A 242 -11.41 1.11 -8.23
C THR A 242 -12.08 1.64 -6.96
N PHE A 243 -13.09 0.92 -6.47
CA PHE A 243 -13.73 1.19 -5.17
C PHE A 243 -12.71 1.33 -4.02
N ARG A 244 -11.69 0.46 -3.98
CA ARG A 244 -10.65 0.46 -2.95
C ARG A 244 -9.70 1.65 -3.09
N GLU A 245 -9.29 1.97 -4.31
CA GLU A 245 -8.45 3.17 -4.57
C GLU A 245 -9.18 4.47 -4.20
N ALA A 246 -10.50 4.54 -4.43
CA ALA A 246 -11.30 5.68 -4.01
C ALA A 246 -11.35 5.83 -2.47
N MET A 247 -11.30 4.72 -1.72
CA MET A 247 -11.28 4.71 -0.25
C MET A 247 -9.91 5.07 0.33
N ARG A 248 -8.82 4.80 -0.39
CA ARG A 248 -7.45 4.99 0.10
C ARG A 248 -7.23 6.42 0.64
N GLY A 249 -6.68 6.52 1.84
CA GLY A 249 -6.40 7.80 2.54
C GLY A 249 -7.63 8.51 3.11
N LEU A 250 -8.78 7.82 3.24
CA LEU A 250 -9.98 8.38 3.86
C LEU A 250 -9.71 8.86 5.29
N ASP A 251 -8.93 8.11 6.07
CA ASP A 251 -8.55 8.43 7.45
C ASP A 251 -7.85 9.79 7.57
N ASP A 252 -6.87 10.06 6.70
CA ASP A 252 -6.17 11.35 6.67
C ASP A 252 -7.09 12.52 6.34
N ARG A 253 -8.00 12.34 5.36
CA ARG A 253 -8.91 13.39 4.89
C ARG A 253 -10.07 13.64 5.85
N GLY A 254 -10.57 12.58 6.48
CA GLY A 254 -11.69 12.58 7.41
C GLY A 254 -11.28 12.83 8.86
N ARG A 255 -9.97 12.93 9.16
CA ARG A 255 -9.44 13.14 10.51
C ARG A 255 -10.08 14.31 11.26
N ASP A 256 -10.33 15.41 10.57
CA ASP A 256 -10.95 16.62 11.13
C ASP A 256 -12.46 16.72 10.87
N ALA A 257 -13.04 15.76 10.14
CA ALA A 257 -14.45 15.75 9.79
C ALA A 257 -15.31 15.67 11.06
N PRO A 258 -16.49 16.30 11.07
CA PRO A 258 -17.39 16.18 12.20
C PRO A 258 -17.89 14.74 12.33
N ALA A 259 -18.00 14.28 13.57
CA ALA A 259 -18.43 12.93 13.88
C ALA A 259 -19.92 12.91 14.21
N TYR A 260 -20.69 12.15 13.44
CA TYR A 260 -22.12 11.92 13.63
C TYR A 260 -22.39 10.43 13.59
N THR A 261 -23.37 9.98 14.38
CA THR A 261 -23.94 8.64 14.22
C THR A 261 -24.64 8.56 12.86
N VAL A 262 -24.70 7.34 12.29
CA VAL A 262 -25.37 7.12 11.01
C VAL A 262 -26.82 6.73 11.26
N ARG A 263 -27.76 7.49 10.70
CA ARG A 263 -29.18 7.15 10.63
C ARG A 263 -29.49 6.68 9.21
N PRO A 264 -29.70 5.37 8.96
CA PRO A 264 -29.98 4.89 7.63
C PRO A 264 -31.25 5.54 7.05
N VAL A 265 -31.12 6.16 5.89
CA VAL A 265 -32.22 6.74 5.12
C VAL A 265 -32.34 5.94 3.81
N ARG A 266 -33.58 5.64 3.39
CA ARG A 266 -33.82 5.12 2.05
C ARG A 266 -33.65 6.27 1.06
N THR A 267 -32.62 6.21 0.21
CA THR A 267 -32.44 7.16 -0.89
C THR A 267 -33.63 7.03 -1.84
N ALA A 268 -34.33 8.14 -2.09
CA ALA A 268 -35.60 8.13 -2.83
C ALA A 268 -35.42 8.00 -4.36
N ALA A 269 -34.23 8.31 -4.88
CA ALA A 269 -33.91 8.25 -6.31
C ALA A 269 -33.03 7.04 -6.64
N ALA A 270 -33.44 6.25 -7.63
CA ALA A 270 -32.59 5.19 -8.17
C ALA A 270 -31.43 5.80 -8.95
N ILE A 271 -30.20 5.34 -8.67
CA ILE A 271 -29.02 5.74 -9.43
C ILE A 271 -29.14 5.18 -10.85
N PRO A 272 -28.90 5.98 -11.91
CA PRO A 272 -28.89 5.46 -13.27
C PRO A 272 -27.82 4.38 -13.44
N SER A 273 -28.11 3.35 -14.24
CA SER A 273 -27.14 2.27 -14.54
C SER A 273 -25.86 2.75 -15.27
N SER A 274 -25.87 3.96 -15.82
CA SER A 274 -24.70 4.62 -16.40
C SER A 274 -24.83 6.13 -16.24
N MET A 275 -23.72 6.78 -15.91
CA MET A 275 -23.61 8.24 -15.80
C MET A 275 -23.26 8.90 -17.14
N ASP A 276 -23.77 10.12 -17.36
CA ASP A 276 -23.37 10.98 -18.48
C ASP A 276 -22.08 11.74 -18.12
N LEU A 277 -20.95 11.19 -18.56
CA LEU A 277 -19.62 11.75 -18.30
C LEU A 277 -19.42 13.11 -18.96
N GLY A 278 -19.96 13.32 -20.16
CA GLY A 278 -19.80 14.58 -20.88
C GLY A 278 -20.58 15.73 -20.23
N ARG A 279 -21.67 15.43 -19.53
CA ARG A 279 -22.36 16.42 -18.68
C ARG A 279 -21.57 16.74 -17.42
N LEU A 280 -21.05 15.72 -16.73
CA LEU A 280 -20.27 15.90 -15.51
C LEU A 280 -18.97 16.67 -15.77
N ASP A 281 -18.24 16.28 -16.81
CA ASP A 281 -17.00 16.92 -17.26
C ASP A 281 -17.20 18.42 -17.53
N ARG A 282 -18.20 18.75 -18.36
CA ARG A 282 -18.53 20.16 -18.65
C ARG A 282 -18.94 20.96 -17.42
N ALA A 283 -19.65 20.36 -16.48
CA ALA A 283 -20.05 21.03 -15.25
C ALA A 283 -18.85 21.35 -14.34
N VAL A 284 -17.93 20.39 -14.16
CA VAL A 284 -16.71 20.60 -13.37
C VAL A 284 -15.77 21.60 -14.04
N LEU A 285 -15.60 21.53 -15.37
CA LEU A 285 -14.78 22.46 -16.11
C LEU A 285 -15.36 23.88 -16.15
N ALA A 286 -16.70 24.02 -16.12
CA ALA A 286 -17.35 25.32 -15.99
C ALA A 286 -17.04 25.98 -14.63
N ASP A 287 -17.05 25.22 -13.54
CA ASP A 287 -16.65 25.71 -12.21
C ASP A 287 -15.15 26.01 -12.09
N LEU A 288 -14.33 25.42 -12.97
CA LEU A 288 -12.90 25.70 -13.07
C LEU A 288 -12.58 26.99 -13.85
N ALA A 289 -13.59 27.61 -14.48
CA ALA A 289 -13.44 28.93 -15.07
C ALA A 289 -13.10 29.98 -13.99
N ASP A 290 -12.60 31.16 -14.39
CA ASP A 290 -12.28 32.28 -13.49
C ASP A 290 -11.09 32.07 -12.53
N ASP A 291 -9.94 31.61 -13.06
CA ASP A 291 -8.65 31.46 -12.33
C ASP A 291 -8.74 30.59 -11.05
N ALA A 292 -9.78 29.78 -10.91
CA ALA A 292 -9.94 28.89 -9.76
C ALA A 292 -8.80 27.84 -9.72
N PRO A 293 -8.20 27.57 -8.54
CA PRO A 293 -7.17 26.55 -8.40
C PRO A 293 -7.68 25.12 -8.67
N GLY A 294 -9.00 24.91 -8.61
CA GLY A 294 -9.65 23.63 -8.90
C GLY A 294 -11.18 23.73 -8.78
N ALA A 295 -11.88 22.63 -9.05
CA ALA A 295 -13.32 22.48 -8.90
C ALA A 295 -13.66 21.05 -8.48
N GLN A 296 -14.81 20.87 -7.81
CA GLN A 296 -15.29 19.57 -7.36
C GLN A 296 -16.75 19.36 -7.76
N ALA A 297 -17.06 18.13 -8.17
CA ALA A 297 -18.42 17.59 -8.12
C ALA A 297 -18.49 16.54 -7.00
N VAL A 298 -19.46 16.72 -6.10
CA VAL A 298 -19.68 15.86 -4.92
C VAL A 298 -21.01 15.16 -5.06
N TRP A 299 -21.01 13.84 -5.14
CA TRP A 299 -22.22 13.03 -5.09
C TRP A 299 -22.61 12.82 -3.63
N ARG A 300 -23.81 13.31 -3.26
CA ARG A 300 -24.39 13.17 -1.93
C ARG A 300 -25.90 13.09 -2.02
N ASP A 301 -26.51 12.17 -1.29
CA ASP A 301 -27.97 11.96 -1.24
C ASP A 301 -28.58 11.77 -2.64
N GLY A 302 -27.92 10.97 -3.49
CA GLY A 302 -28.42 10.64 -4.82
C GLY A 302 -28.32 11.75 -5.87
N ARG A 303 -27.50 12.80 -5.65
CA ARG A 303 -27.33 13.92 -6.59
C ARG A 303 -25.93 14.53 -6.58
N TRP A 304 -25.54 15.15 -7.69
CA TRP A 304 -24.29 15.91 -7.84
C TRP A 304 -24.44 17.35 -7.33
N TRP A 305 -23.46 17.78 -6.54
CA TRP A 305 -23.25 19.15 -6.10
C TRP A 305 -21.94 19.68 -6.66
N HIS A 306 -21.97 20.81 -7.33
CA HIS A 306 -20.80 21.40 -7.98
C HIS A 306 -20.32 22.62 -7.19
N THR A 307 -19.01 22.75 -7.01
CA THR A 307 -18.42 23.85 -6.26
C THR A 307 -17.00 24.17 -6.75
N PRO A 308 -16.66 25.44 -7.03
CA PRO A 308 -15.28 25.84 -7.29
C PRO A 308 -14.45 25.78 -6.01
N LEU A 309 -13.16 25.51 -6.15
CA LEU A 309 -12.19 25.62 -5.05
C LEU A 309 -11.64 27.04 -4.98
N ARG A 310 -11.40 27.53 -3.77
CA ARG A 310 -10.84 28.85 -3.48
C ARG A 310 -9.59 28.71 -2.64
N SER A 311 -8.64 29.62 -2.82
CA SER A 311 -7.47 29.74 -1.96
C SER A 311 -7.89 30.01 -0.52
N ALA A 312 -7.37 29.23 0.43
CA ALA A 312 -7.67 29.29 1.85
C ALA A 312 -6.46 29.72 2.70
N GLY A 313 -5.45 30.31 2.06
CA GLY A 313 -4.16 30.64 2.66
C GLY A 313 -3.08 29.64 2.27
N SER A 314 -2.03 29.55 3.08
CA SER A 314 -0.92 28.62 2.87
C SER A 314 -0.49 28.00 4.19
N VAL A 315 -0.11 26.72 4.15
CA VAL A 315 0.59 26.07 5.25
C VAL A 315 2.08 26.14 5.01
N GLU A 316 2.82 26.53 6.04
CA GLU A 316 4.26 26.47 6.06
C GLU A 316 4.70 25.18 6.72
N GLU A 317 5.41 24.33 5.98
CA GLU A 317 5.99 23.10 6.50
C GLU A 317 7.51 23.29 6.64
N LEU A 318 7.99 23.17 7.87
CA LEU A 318 9.40 23.22 8.21
C LEU A 318 9.94 21.81 8.38
N HIS A 319 10.95 21.46 7.60
CA HIS A 319 11.61 20.16 7.66
C HIS A 319 13.08 20.35 7.99
N GLU A 320 13.53 19.82 9.13
CA GLU A 320 14.95 19.75 9.44
C GLU A 320 15.61 18.77 8.46
N ARG A 321 16.64 19.23 7.75
CA ARG A 321 17.51 18.40 6.94
C ARG A 321 18.60 17.79 7.80
N GLU A 322 19.17 16.69 7.33
CA GLU A 322 20.38 16.10 7.93
C GLU A 322 21.55 17.10 8.02
N THR A 323 21.58 18.12 7.14
CA THR A 323 22.57 19.21 7.16
C THR A 323 22.45 20.12 8.38
N GLY A 324 21.37 20.05 9.14
CA GLY A 324 21.05 20.97 10.24
C GLY A 324 20.29 22.23 9.81
N GLN A 325 20.14 22.47 8.50
CA GLN A 325 19.26 23.52 7.98
C GLN A 325 17.79 23.11 8.05
N ILE A 326 16.91 24.11 8.13
CA ILE A 326 15.46 23.94 8.16
C ILE A 326 14.91 24.42 6.82
N VAL A 327 14.25 23.52 6.08
CA VAL A 327 13.63 23.84 4.80
C VAL A 327 12.20 24.26 5.01
N ARG A 328 11.86 25.38 4.41
CA ARG A 328 10.52 25.90 4.36
C ARG A 328 9.85 25.53 3.04
N TYR A 329 8.76 24.75 3.12
CA TYR A 329 7.82 24.56 2.02
C TYR A 329 6.54 25.32 2.31
N VAL A 330 6.13 26.21 1.40
CA VAL A 330 4.85 26.91 1.49
C VAL A 330 3.89 26.24 0.51
N ARG A 331 2.85 25.61 1.05
CA ARG A 331 1.81 24.93 0.25
C ARG A 331 0.52 25.70 0.31
N GLN A 332 -0.11 25.92 -0.84
CA GLN A 332 -1.39 26.62 -0.91
C GLN A 332 -2.52 25.70 -0.43
N MET A 333 -3.28 26.17 0.55
CA MET A 333 -4.49 25.51 0.99
C MET A 333 -5.64 25.89 0.08
N VAL A 334 -6.52 24.94 -0.20
CA VAL A 334 -7.76 25.17 -0.94
C VAL A 334 -8.96 24.75 -0.09
N ARG A 335 -10.09 25.41 -0.30
CA ARG A 335 -11.39 25.07 0.32
C ARG A 335 -12.49 25.14 -0.72
N ARG A 336 -13.60 24.44 -0.50
CA ARG A 336 -14.81 24.60 -1.31
C ARG A 336 -15.35 26.02 -1.14
N ALA A 337 -15.84 26.64 -2.22
CA ALA A 337 -16.51 27.93 -2.14
C ALA A 337 -17.84 27.82 -1.39
N ALA A 338 -18.53 26.70 -1.58
CA ALA A 338 -19.74 26.30 -0.87
C ALA A 338 -19.65 24.80 -0.56
N GLU A 339 -19.93 24.43 0.69
CA GLU A 339 -20.10 23.03 1.08
C GLU A 339 -21.48 22.51 0.62
N PRO A 340 -21.59 21.24 0.19
CA PRO A 340 -22.90 20.63 -0.02
C PRO A 340 -23.70 20.60 1.29
N PRO A 341 -25.05 20.63 1.25
CA PRO A 341 -25.88 20.60 2.45
C PRO A 341 -25.62 19.39 3.34
N ASP A 342 -25.89 19.54 4.63
CA ASP A 342 -25.78 18.48 5.62
C ASP A 342 -26.49 17.19 5.13
N PRO A 343 -25.80 16.04 5.16
CA PRO A 343 -26.38 14.78 4.69
C PRO A 343 -27.65 14.38 5.45
N ALA A 344 -28.66 13.90 4.72
CA ALA A 344 -29.94 13.49 5.32
C ALA A 344 -29.82 12.33 6.33
N TRP A 345 -28.76 11.53 6.21
CA TRP A 345 -28.45 10.37 7.03
C TRP A 345 -27.61 10.67 8.28
N TRP A 346 -27.25 11.93 8.54
CA TRP A 346 -26.68 12.30 9.83
C TRP A 346 -27.70 12.07 10.96
N GLY A 347 -27.26 11.34 11.98
CA GLY A 347 -27.94 11.16 13.25
C GLY A 347 -27.45 12.17 14.29
N GLU A 348 -27.35 11.72 15.54
CA GLU A 348 -26.85 12.53 16.65
C GLU A 348 -25.34 12.80 16.52
N PRO A 349 -24.85 14.00 16.91
CA PRO A 349 -23.43 14.28 17.03
C PRO A 349 -22.75 13.31 18.00
N VAL A 350 -21.54 12.85 17.64
CA VAL A 350 -20.72 12.01 18.51
C VAL A 350 -19.89 12.89 19.44
N GLU A 351 -20.14 12.74 20.74
CA GLU A 351 -19.33 13.39 21.77
C GLU A 351 -17.87 12.92 21.69
N HIS A 352 -16.94 13.82 21.99
CA HIS A 352 -15.52 13.49 22.03
C HIS A 352 -14.82 14.32 23.10
N ARG A 353 -13.73 13.77 23.63
CA ARG A 353 -12.83 14.48 24.54
C ARG A 353 -11.51 14.81 23.83
N PRO A 354 -10.82 15.90 24.20
CA PRO A 354 -9.49 16.18 23.67
C PRO A 354 -8.50 15.06 24.07
N CYS A 355 -7.58 14.74 23.17
CA CYS A 355 -6.52 13.78 23.45
C CYS A 355 -5.56 14.35 24.52
N PRO A 356 -5.33 13.64 25.64
CA PRO A 356 -4.46 14.13 26.71
C PRO A 356 -2.98 14.18 26.30
N ASP A 357 -2.61 13.42 25.27
CA ASP A 357 -1.23 13.29 24.80
C ASP A 357 -0.90 14.22 23.64
N CYS A 358 -1.87 14.98 23.12
CA CYS A 358 -1.66 15.94 22.05
C CYS A 358 -1.88 17.37 22.53
N ARG A 359 -1.08 18.29 21.99
CA ARG A 359 -1.45 19.71 21.99
C ARG A 359 -2.16 20.04 20.67
N PRO A 360 -3.45 20.44 20.70
CA PRO A 360 -4.22 20.73 19.50
C PRO A 360 -3.51 21.71 18.56
N GLY A 361 -3.58 21.46 17.26
CA GLY A 361 -2.97 22.32 16.23
C GLY A 361 -1.44 22.25 16.16
N THR A 362 -0.77 21.36 16.91
CA THR A 362 0.69 21.23 16.90
C THR A 362 1.14 19.77 16.77
N ARG A 363 2.42 19.55 16.48
CA ARG A 363 3.07 18.22 16.55
C ARG A 363 3.63 17.87 17.93
N LEU A 364 3.32 18.66 18.96
CA LEU A 364 3.75 18.37 20.32
C LEU A 364 2.93 17.20 20.89
N ARG A 365 3.65 16.20 21.39
CA ARG A 365 3.09 15.00 22.03
C ARG A 365 3.60 14.88 23.46
N ARG A 366 2.85 14.22 24.34
CA ARG A 366 3.29 13.94 25.71
C ARG A 366 4.66 13.26 25.67
N CYS A 367 5.63 13.83 26.37
CA CYS A 367 6.98 13.30 26.37
C CYS A 367 7.03 11.99 27.16
N HIS A 368 7.83 11.02 26.68
CA HIS A 368 8.03 9.75 27.35
C HIS A 368 8.58 9.89 28.79
N CYS A 369 9.26 10.99 29.13
CA CYS A 369 9.71 11.23 30.51
C CYS A 369 8.56 11.34 31.54
N ARG A 370 7.31 11.48 31.07
CA ARG A 370 6.10 11.51 31.91
C ARG A 370 5.44 10.14 32.07
N VAL A 371 5.97 9.09 31.45
CA VAL A 371 5.44 7.73 31.61
C VAL A 371 5.86 7.22 32.98
N GLY A 372 4.89 6.93 33.85
CA GLY A 372 5.13 6.43 35.21
C GLY A 372 5.63 7.48 36.22
N ALA A 373 5.75 8.76 35.83
CA ALA A 373 6.23 9.84 36.69
C ALA A 373 5.09 10.82 37.07
N PRO A 374 5.11 11.39 38.29
CA PRO A 374 4.10 12.36 38.75
C PRO A 374 4.15 13.70 37.99
N GLY A 375 5.27 14.00 37.34
CA GLY A 375 5.49 15.21 36.55
C GLY A 375 6.55 15.00 35.47
N PRO A 376 6.75 15.98 34.57
CA PRO A 376 7.84 15.94 33.61
C PRO A 376 9.19 16.06 34.32
N ASP A 377 10.16 15.23 33.90
CA ASP A 377 11.54 15.38 34.32
C ASP A 377 12.09 16.76 33.86
N PRO A 378 12.51 17.64 34.80
CA PRO A 378 13.05 18.96 34.48
C PRO A 378 14.32 18.91 33.62
N GLN A 379 15.06 17.80 33.66
CA GLN A 379 16.32 17.61 32.92
C GLN A 379 16.14 16.79 31.64
N CYS A 380 14.90 16.46 31.25
CA CYS A 380 14.64 15.66 30.05
C CYS A 380 15.14 16.38 28.80
N SER A 381 16.11 15.78 28.09
CA SER A 381 16.71 16.33 26.88
C SER A 381 15.74 16.49 25.71
N ARG A 382 14.58 15.81 25.73
CA ARG A 382 13.58 15.88 24.64
C ARG A 382 12.54 16.98 24.82
N CYS A 383 12.16 17.28 26.06
CA CYS A 383 11.12 18.28 26.33
C CYS A 383 11.60 19.44 27.20
N SER A 384 12.83 19.42 27.70
CA SER A 384 13.42 20.44 28.57
C SER A 384 12.49 20.81 29.74
N GLY A 385 11.92 19.80 30.42
CA GLY A 385 10.98 20.00 31.52
C GLY A 385 9.54 20.38 31.13
N ALA A 386 9.24 20.69 29.85
CA ALA A 386 7.88 21.08 29.43
C ALA A 386 6.86 19.92 29.41
N GLY A 387 7.35 18.68 29.43
CA GLY A 387 6.49 17.48 29.42
C GLY A 387 5.82 17.17 28.09
N PHE A 388 6.09 17.97 27.05
CA PHE A 388 5.70 17.74 25.67
C PHE A 388 6.92 17.89 24.77
N ALA A 389 7.06 17.00 23.80
CA ALA A 389 8.14 17.02 22.81
C ALA A 389 7.53 16.93 21.41
N PRO A 390 8.16 17.53 20.38
CA PRO A 390 7.75 17.30 19.00
C PRO A 390 7.91 15.82 18.65
N SER A 391 6.94 15.26 17.92
CA SER A 391 6.99 13.90 17.40
C SER A 391 6.74 13.91 15.90
N GLY A 392 7.54 13.15 15.15
CA GLY A 392 7.28 12.83 13.75
C GLY A 392 6.33 11.64 13.55
N LEU A 393 6.08 10.86 14.61
CA LEU A 393 5.14 9.75 14.62
C LEU A 393 3.75 10.22 15.05
N ALA A 394 2.73 9.58 14.49
CA ALA A 394 1.35 9.77 14.91
C ALA A 394 1.18 9.49 16.41
N CYS A 395 0.31 10.25 17.07
CA CYS A 395 0.00 10.05 18.48
C CYS A 395 -0.54 8.63 18.70
N PHE A 396 0.08 7.86 19.59
CA PHE A 396 -0.37 6.52 19.92
C PHE A 396 -1.83 6.47 20.42
N THR A 397 -2.28 7.53 21.10
CA THR A 397 -3.59 7.59 21.76
C THR A 397 -4.73 8.04 20.83
N CYS A 398 -4.48 8.96 19.89
CA CYS A 398 -5.53 9.51 19.02
C CYS A 398 -5.22 9.45 17.53
N ARG A 399 -4.09 8.84 17.15
CA ARG A 399 -3.56 8.78 15.77
C ARG A 399 -3.62 10.13 15.05
N ASP A 400 -3.19 11.17 15.76
CA ASP A 400 -3.18 12.57 15.34
C ASP A 400 -4.53 13.25 15.09
N GLY A 401 -5.66 12.58 15.32
CA GLY A 401 -7.00 13.21 15.26
C GLY A 401 -7.26 14.24 16.36
N GLY A 402 -6.45 14.26 17.42
CA GLY A 402 -6.57 15.20 18.53
C GLY A 402 -7.83 15.03 19.41
N ARG A 403 -8.74 14.15 19.00
CA ARG A 403 -10.03 13.85 19.63
C ARG A 403 -10.12 12.36 19.88
N ILE A 404 -10.81 11.99 20.96
CA ILE A 404 -11.12 10.61 21.31
C ILE A 404 -12.64 10.52 21.38
N PRO A 405 -13.29 9.79 20.44
CA PRO A 405 -14.74 9.74 20.37
C PRO A 405 -15.33 8.85 21.46
N ALA A 406 -16.51 9.21 21.96
CA ALA A 406 -17.24 8.46 22.98
C ALA A 406 -18.10 7.32 22.39
N ALA A 407 -18.37 7.39 21.09
CA ALA A 407 -19.08 6.37 20.32
C ALA A 407 -18.47 6.28 18.91
N LEU A 408 -18.72 5.20 18.18
CA LEU A 408 -18.32 5.10 16.78
C LEU A 408 -19.38 4.35 15.96
N THR A 409 -19.40 4.56 14.65
CA THR A 409 -20.21 3.74 13.75
C THR A 409 -19.34 2.71 13.04
N VAL A 410 -19.62 1.43 13.26
CA VAL A 410 -19.04 0.32 12.49
C VAL A 410 -19.84 0.12 11.22
N THR A 411 -19.18 0.22 10.07
CA THR A 411 -19.74 -0.04 8.74
C THR A 411 -19.05 -1.25 8.14
N VAL A 412 -19.79 -2.35 7.95
CA VAL A 412 -19.30 -3.57 7.31
C VAL A 412 -19.96 -3.73 5.95
N THR A 413 -19.19 -3.95 4.89
CA THR A 413 -19.69 -4.07 3.50
C THR A 413 -19.02 -5.21 2.74
N ASP A 414 -19.72 -5.84 1.80
CA ASP A 414 -19.12 -6.72 0.77
C ASP A 414 -19.01 -6.03 -0.60
N GLY A 415 -19.25 -4.71 -0.64
CA GLY A 415 -19.34 -3.93 -1.86
C GLY A 415 -20.70 -4.01 -2.56
N ARG A 416 -21.70 -4.68 -1.97
CA ARG A 416 -23.09 -4.73 -2.48
C ARG A 416 -24.11 -4.58 -1.36
N ARG A 417 -23.85 -5.24 -0.24
CA ARG A 417 -24.60 -5.19 1.01
C ARG A 417 -23.79 -4.43 2.04
N VAL A 418 -24.47 -3.76 2.95
CA VAL A 418 -23.85 -2.98 4.02
C VAL A 418 -24.62 -3.13 5.31
N SER A 419 -23.91 -3.10 6.44
CA SER A 419 -24.46 -3.03 7.78
C SER A 419 -23.80 -1.86 8.50
N HIS A 420 -24.62 -0.99 9.09
CA HIS A 420 -24.16 0.10 9.95
C HIS A 420 -24.64 -0.15 11.38
N GLU A 421 -23.72 -0.06 12.31
CA GLU A 421 -24.01 -0.25 13.73
C GLU A 421 -23.32 0.81 14.56
N THR A 422 -24.07 1.46 15.45
CA THR A 422 -23.50 2.40 16.41
C THR A 422 -23.06 1.67 17.66
N TRP A 423 -21.78 1.82 17.97
CA TRP A 423 -21.11 1.31 19.15
C TRP A 423 -21.01 2.43 20.18
N CYS A 424 -21.88 2.36 21.19
CA CYS A 424 -22.00 3.37 22.24
C CYS A 424 -21.91 2.67 23.62
N PRO A 425 -20.85 2.90 24.40
CA PRO A 425 -20.67 2.26 25.71
C PRO A 425 -21.79 2.65 26.68
N VAL A 426 -22.33 1.66 27.39
CA VAL A 426 -23.32 1.88 28.46
C VAL A 426 -22.64 1.67 29.82
N PRO A 427 -22.80 2.59 30.80
CA PRO A 427 -22.24 2.41 32.14
C PRO A 427 -22.73 1.11 32.81
N GLY A 428 -21.81 0.41 33.49
CA GLY A 428 -22.12 -0.82 34.23
C GLY A 428 -22.33 -2.05 33.35
N GLU A 429 -21.98 -2.00 32.07
CA GLU A 429 -22.01 -3.18 31.21
C GLU A 429 -20.99 -4.24 31.68
N PRO A 430 -21.40 -5.48 31.96
CA PRO A 430 -20.51 -6.50 32.48
C PRO A 430 -19.50 -6.97 31.42
N ALA A 431 -18.23 -7.02 31.81
CA ALA A 431 -17.12 -7.53 31.00
C ALA A 431 -16.18 -8.38 31.88
N PRO A 432 -16.30 -9.73 31.88
CA PRO A 432 -15.46 -10.60 32.71
C PRO A 432 -13.99 -10.51 32.32
N VAL A 433 -13.11 -10.67 33.30
CA VAL A 433 -11.66 -10.88 33.07
C VAL A 433 -11.48 -12.29 32.52
N VAL A 434 -10.81 -12.40 31.37
CA VAL A 434 -10.57 -13.65 30.64
C VAL A 434 -9.09 -14.03 30.56
N GLY A 435 -8.21 -13.15 31.02
CA GLY A 435 -6.78 -13.40 31.07
C GLY A 435 -5.99 -12.20 31.57
N TYR A 436 -4.67 -12.32 31.54
CA TYR A 436 -3.74 -11.28 31.94
C TYR A 436 -2.61 -11.18 30.93
N GLN A 437 -2.21 -9.96 30.60
CA GLN A 437 -0.96 -9.71 29.87
C GLN A 437 0.25 -10.17 30.71
N PRO A 438 1.43 -10.41 30.11
CA PRO A 438 2.62 -10.83 30.85
C PRO A 438 3.03 -9.89 32.00
N ASN A 439 2.66 -8.61 31.90
CA ASN A 439 2.89 -7.61 32.95
C ASN A 439 1.81 -7.57 34.05
N GLY A 440 0.85 -8.49 34.04
CA GLY A 440 -0.27 -8.56 35.00
C GLY A 440 -1.48 -7.69 34.67
N THR A 441 -1.49 -6.97 33.54
CA THR A 441 -2.64 -6.13 33.15
C THR A 441 -3.84 -7.02 32.75
N PRO A 442 -5.05 -6.79 33.30
CA PRO A 442 -6.21 -7.63 33.00
C PRO A 442 -6.70 -7.46 31.55
N VAL A 443 -7.11 -8.57 30.95
CA VAL A 443 -7.77 -8.62 29.65
C VAL A 443 -9.24 -8.97 29.88
N HIS A 444 -10.15 -8.11 29.43
CA HIS A 444 -11.58 -8.28 29.55
C HIS A 444 -12.21 -8.71 28.23
N GLN A 445 -13.29 -9.48 28.33
CA GLN A 445 -14.11 -9.89 27.20
C GLN A 445 -15.41 -9.10 27.19
N LEU A 446 -15.64 -8.32 26.13
CA LEU A 446 -16.91 -7.60 25.97
C LEU A 446 -18.03 -8.52 25.48
N ARG A 447 -19.28 -8.04 25.60
CA ARG A 447 -20.47 -8.75 25.14
C ARG A 447 -20.41 -9.01 23.62
N PRO A 448 -21.14 -10.04 23.11
CA PRO A 448 -21.06 -10.43 21.71
C PRO A 448 -21.33 -9.32 20.68
N HIS A 449 -22.12 -8.30 21.01
CA HIS A 449 -22.45 -7.25 20.04
C HIS A 449 -21.25 -6.34 19.68
N TRP A 450 -20.23 -6.30 20.54
CA TRP A 450 -18.96 -5.61 20.26
C TRP A 450 -18.02 -6.41 19.34
N ARG A 451 -18.33 -7.68 19.04
CA ARG A 451 -17.44 -8.56 18.27
C ARG A 451 -17.60 -8.32 16.79
N LEU A 452 -16.53 -7.92 16.11
CA LEU A 452 -16.58 -7.74 14.67
C LEU A 452 -16.78 -9.08 13.93
N ALA A 453 -16.26 -10.19 14.48
CA ALA A 453 -16.39 -11.52 13.92
C ALA A 453 -17.84 -11.96 13.66
N ARG A 454 -18.82 -11.42 14.42
CA ARG A 454 -20.23 -11.77 14.25
C ARG A 454 -20.80 -11.30 12.91
N HIS A 455 -20.23 -10.26 12.31
CA HIS A 455 -20.69 -9.75 11.02
C HIS A 455 -20.30 -10.68 9.88
N ALA A 456 -19.21 -11.46 10.01
CA ALA A 456 -18.70 -12.32 8.94
C ALA A 456 -19.76 -13.30 8.40
N ALA A 457 -20.52 -13.94 9.29
CA ALA A 457 -21.58 -14.87 8.91
C ALA A 457 -22.73 -14.20 8.13
N VAL A 458 -23.03 -12.93 8.40
CA VAL A 458 -24.06 -12.15 7.68
C VAL A 458 -23.66 -11.95 6.21
N PHE A 459 -22.37 -11.78 5.97
CA PHE A 459 -21.82 -11.60 4.62
C PHE A 459 -21.41 -12.92 3.95
N GLY A 460 -21.40 -14.04 4.68
CA GLY A 460 -21.03 -15.35 4.15
C GLY A 460 -19.52 -15.55 4.02
N VAL A 461 -18.72 -14.85 4.84
CA VAL A 461 -17.25 -14.91 4.85
C VAL A 461 -16.74 -15.41 6.20
N ARG A 462 -15.44 -15.74 6.30
CA ARG A 462 -14.82 -16.10 7.58
C ARG A 462 -14.48 -14.83 8.37
N PRO A 463 -14.43 -14.85 9.71
CA PRO A 463 -13.97 -13.71 10.50
C PRO A 463 -12.58 -13.21 10.08
N THR A 464 -11.70 -14.12 9.67
CA THR A 464 -10.36 -13.83 9.17
C THR A 464 -10.31 -13.14 7.81
N ASP A 465 -11.43 -13.10 7.09
CA ASP A 465 -11.57 -12.42 5.80
C ASP A 465 -12.01 -10.94 5.98
N LEU A 466 -12.28 -10.51 7.22
CA LEU A 466 -12.57 -9.10 7.51
C LEU A 466 -11.28 -8.27 7.44
N THR A 467 -11.31 -7.19 6.65
CA THR A 467 -10.18 -6.27 6.46
C THR A 467 -10.62 -4.82 6.65
N HIS A 468 -9.72 -3.97 7.14
CA HIS A 468 -9.88 -2.52 7.10
C HIS A 468 -10.03 -2.08 5.63
N LEU A 469 -11.09 -1.33 5.33
CA LEU A 469 -11.42 -0.98 3.95
C LEU A 469 -10.46 0.08 3.36
N ASP A 470 -9.80 0.85 4.21
CA ASP A 470 -8.97 2.01 3.92
C ASP A 470 -7.46 1.73 3.97
N GLU A 471 -7.03 0.73 4.76
CA GLU A 471 -5.62 0.39 5.00
C GLU A 471 -5.17 -0.96 4.41
N ASP A 472 -6.04 -1.69 3.72
CA ASP A 472 -5.78 -3.03 3.14
C ASP A 472 -5.21 -4.05 4.15
N GLN A 473 -5.45 -3.82 5.44
CA GLN A 473 -4.94 -4.63 6.53
C GLN A 473 -6.02 -5.55 7.12
N PRO A 474 -5.66 -6.79 7.53
CA PRO A 474 -6.56 -7.63 8.29
C PRO A 474 -6.96 -6.96 9.61
N VAL A 475 -8.20 -7.22 10.04
CA VAL A 475 -8.70 -6.76 11.33
C VAL A 475 -7.99 -7.52 12.46
N ASP A 476 -7.55 -6.78 13.48
CA ASP A 476 -6.89 -7.34 14.66
C ASP A 476 -7.81 -8.32 15.42
N GLN A 477 -7.20 -9.37 16.01
CA GLN A 477 -7.91 -10.36 16.82
C GLN A 477 -8.72 -9.72 17.94
N ASP A 478 -8.18 -8.70 18.61
CA ASP A 478 -8.89 -8.02 19.70
C ASP A 478 -10.21 -7.38 19.25
N LEU A 479 -10.27 -6.91 18.00
CA LEU A 479 -11.46 -6.32 17.42
C LEU A 479 -12.43 -7.40 16.91
N LEU A 480 -11.91 -8.49 16.35
CA LEU A 480 -12.72 -9.65 15.98
C LEU A 480 -13.45 -10.24 17.19
N ASP A 481 -12.72 -10.44 18.29
CA ASP A 481 -13.20 -11.12 19.50
C ASP A 481 -13.75 -10.16 20.56
N ALA A 482 -13.61 -8.84 20.39
CA ALA A 482 -13.96 -7.82 21.37
C ALA A 482 -13.28 -8.02 22.73
N THR A 483 -11.97 -8.27 22.70
CA THR A 483 -11.12 -8.29 23.88
C THR A 483 -10.51 -6.90 24.08
N VAL A 484 -10.30 -6.53 25.34
CA VAL A 484 -9.70 -5.24 25.70
C VAL A 484 -8.73 -5.42 26.86
N THR A 485 -7.49 -5.00 26.65
CA THR A 485 -6.52 -4.86 27.73
C THR A 485 -6.81 -3.54 28.45
N VAL A 486 -7.18 -3.61 29.73
CA VAL A 486 -7.60 -2.44 30.51
C VAL A 486 -6.39 -1.83 31.21
N HIS A 487 -5.98 -0.65 30.74
CA HIS A 487 -4.83 0.08 31.30
C HIS A 487 -5.22 1.04 32.42
N ASP A 488 -6.46 1.55 32.41
CA ASP A 488 -7.01 2.38 33.48
C ASP A 488 -8.19 1.67 34.15
N PRO A 489 -8.06 1.16 35.39
CA PRO A 489 -9.13 0.46 36.07
C PRO A 489 -10.31 1.38 36.45
N ALA A 490 -10.16 2.70 36.39
CA ALA A 490 -11.25 3.65 36.64
C ALA A 490 -12.16 3.87 35.42
N VAL A 491 -11.76 3.38 34.24
CA VAL A 491 -12.53 3.52 33.00
C VAL A 491 -13.12 2.17 32.61
N GLU A 492 -14.42 2.12 32.34
CA GLU A 492 -15.10 0.88 31.95
C GLU A 492 -14.48 0.24 30.70
N PRO A 493 -14.38 -1.11 30.62
CA PRO A 493 -13.74 -1.81 29.51
C PRO A 493 -14.33 -1.47 28.13
N ALA A 494 -15.66 -1.38 28.01
CA ALA A 494 -16.34 -1.03 26.75
C ALA A 494 -15.98 0.39 26.29
N ARG A 495 -15.81 1.33 27.22
CA ARG A 495 -15.37 2.69 26.91
C ARG A 495 -13.93 2.70 26.42
N GLN A 496 -13.01 2.00 27.08
CA GLN A 496 -11.63 1.89 26.61
C GLN A 496 -11.54 1.23 25.22
N HIS A 497 -12.40 0.26 24.93
CA HIS A 497 -12.46 -0.38 23.63
C HIS A 497 -12.86 0.60 22.52
N VAL A 498 -13.95 1.35 22.71
CA VAL A 498 -14.39 2.40 21.76
C VAL A 498 -13.37 3.51 21.62
N GLU A 499 -12.80 4.00 22.72
CA GLU A 499 -11.80 5.06 22.68
C GLU A 499 -10.52 4.62 21.93
N ARG A 500 -10.09 3.36 22.11
CA ARG A 500 -8.92 2.78 21.41
C ARG A 500 -9.16 2.61 19.91
N ILE A 501 -10.33 2.07 19.52
CA ILE A 501 -10.63 1.80 18.11
C ILE A 501 -10.98 3.10 17.39
N GLY A 502 -11.78 3.96 18.02
CA GLY A 502 -12.23 5.24 17.46
C GLY A 502 -11.12 6.28 17.33
N ALA A 503 -9.97 6.07 17.97
CA ALA A 503 -8.83 6.97 17.90
C ALA A 503 -8.34 7.19 16.47
N GLY A 504 -8.58 8.40 15.95
CA GLY A 504 -8.13 8.82 14.62
C GLY A 504 -9.01 8.36 13.46
N LEU A 505 -10.10 7.64 13.73
CA LEU A 505 -11.04 7.24 12.68
C LEU A 505 -11.78 8.44 12.08
N PRO A 506 -12.01 8.45 10.76
CA PRO A 506 -12.62 9.56 10.05
C PRO A 506 -14.09 9.68 10.44
N GLY A 507 -14.47 10.82 11.04
CA GLY A 507 -15.84 11.04 11.55
C GLY A 507 -16.30 10.03 12.60
N ALA A 508 -15.37 9.40 13.35
CA ALA A 508 -15.65 8.29 14.27
C ALA A 508 -16.34 7.09 13.59
N ARG A 509 -15.88 6.72 12.39
CA ARG A 509 -16.41 5.59 11.62
C ARG A 509 -15.34 4.56 11.31
N LEU A 510 -15.62 3.31 11.62
CA LEU A 510 -14.79 2.17 11.24
C LEU A 510 -15.38 1.55 9.97
N PHE A 511 -14.61 1.46 8.89
CA PHE A 511 -15.03 0.82 7.64
C PHE A 511 -14.33 -0.52 7.44
N VAL A 512 -15.11 -1.57 7.27
CA VAL A 512 -14.63 -2.94 7.16
C VAL A 512 -15.18 -3.59 5.90
N LEU A 513 -14.29 -4.20 5.13
CA LEU A 513 -14.64 -5.04 4.01
C LEU A 513 -14.81 -6.49 4.48
N ALA A 514 -15.97 -7.07 4.17
CA ALA A 514 -16.32 -8.47 4.34
C ALA A 514 -16.34 -9.17 2.99
N ALA A 515 -15.17 -9.42 2.43
CA ALA A 515 -15.01 -10.11 1.16
C ALA A 515 -13.95 -11.20 1.31
N VAL A 516 -14.16 -12.33 0.65
CA VAL A 516 -13.08 -13.30 0.46
C VAL A 516 -11.93 -12.56 -0.23
N PRO A 517 -10.68 -12.67 0.26
CA PRO A 517 -9.54 -12.02 -0.38
C PRO A 517 -9.52 -12.36 -1.87
N ASP A 518 -9.48 -11.32 -2.70
CA ASP A 518 -9.41 -11.47 -4.15
C ASP A 518 -7.99 -11.89 -4.54
N ALA A 519 -7.75 -13.21 -4.48
CA ALA A 519 -6.44 -13.80 -4.64
C ALA A 519 -6.49 -14.92 -5.69
N PRO A 520 -5.46 -15.03 -6.56
CA PRO A 520 -5.28 -16.23 -7.34
C PRO A 520 -5.02 -17.44 -6.41
N PRO A 521 -5.30 -18.68 -6.83
CA PRO A 521 -4.91 -19.87 -6.09
C PRO A 521 -3.40 -19.96 -5.86
N LEU A 522 -2.96 -20.56 -4.76
CA LEU A 522 -1.53 -20.79 -4.48
C LEU A 522 -0.85 -21.61 -5.58
N THR A 523 -1.56 -22.51 -6.25
CA THR A 523 -1.04 -23.22 -7.43
C THR A 523 -0.65 -22.30 -8.57
N ASP A 524 -1.35 -21.18 -8.76
CA ASP A 524 -1.02 -20.22 -9.81
C ASP A 524 0.23 -19.43 -9.48
N LEU A 525 0.43 -19.10 -8.19
CA LEU A 525 1.68 -18.51 -7.72
C LEU A 525 2.86 -19.48 -7.85
N LEU A 526 2.67 -20.77 -7.57
CA LEU A 526 3.69 -21.79 -7.82
C LEU A 526 4.00 -21.93 -9.31
N ARG A 527 2.98 -21.94 -10.18
CA ARG A 527 3.16 -21.94 -11.63
C ARG A 527 3.95 -20.72 -12.10
N LEU A 528 3.60 -19.53 -11.61
CA LEU A 528 4.33 -18.30 -11.91
C LEU A 528 5.79 -18.40 -11.47
N ALA A 529 6.06 -18.82 -10.22
CA ALA A 529 7.41 -18.95 -9.72
C ALA A 529 8.24 -19.93 -10.57
N TYR A 530 7.66 -21.09 -10.91
CA TYR A 530 8.33 -22.06 -11.77
C TYR A 530 8.58 -21.48 -13.15
N ALA A 531 7.59 -20.86 -13.78
CA ALA A 531 7.72 -20.17 -15.07
C ALA A 531 8.89 -19.18 -15.07
N LEU A 532 9.07 -18.44 -13.97
CA LEU A 532 10.11 -17.43 -13.80
C LEU A 532 11.46 -17.96 -13.26
N ASP A 533 11.57 -19.26 -13.00
CA ASP A 533 12.73 -19.90 -12.34
C ASP A 533 13.04 -19.34 -10.93
N LEU A 534 11.97 -19.00 -10.20
CA LEU A 534 11.98 -18.54 -8.81
C LEU A 534 11.56 -19.66 -7.86
N ALA A 535 11.74 -19.40 -6.56
CA ALA A 535 11.17 -20.22 -5.49
C ALA A 535 9.97 -19.50 -4.83
N VAL A 536 8.93 -20.26 -4.49
CA VAL A 536 7.89 -19.81 -3.54
C VAL A 536 8.30 -20.26 -2.16
N VAL A 537 8.38 -19.33 -1.22
CA VAL A 537 8.58 -19.62 0.21
C VAL A 537 7.26 -19.42 0.92
N VAL A 538 6.77 -20.47 1.58
CA VAL A 538 5.55 -20.47 2.38
C VAL A 538 5.92 -20.72 3.83
N THR A 539 5.56 -19.79 4.71
CA THR A 539 5.66 -19.96 6.16
C THR A 539 4.28 -20.17 6.73
N TYR A 540 4.12 -21.22 7.54
CA TYR A 540 2.86 -21.60 8.14
C TYR A 540 3.03 -21.85 9.64
N CYS A 541 2.11 -21.34 10.47
CA CYS A 541 2.05 -21.65 11.89
C CYS A 541 0.62 -22.00 12.30
N ASP A 542 0.46 -23.08 13.07
CA ASP A 542 -0.82 -23.53 13.62
C ASP A 542 -0.90 -23.17 15.10
N HIS A 543 -1.75 -22.20 15.43
CA HIS A 543 -2.06 -21.75 16.80
C HIS A 543 -3.41 -22.29 17.30
N ARG A 544 -4.00 -23.30 16.66
CA ARG A 544 -5.30 -23.84 17.12
C ARG A 544 -5.24 -24.48 18.52
N LEU A 545 -4.05 -24.79 19.04
CA LEU A 545 -3.89 -25.23 20.44
C LEU A 545 -4.06 -24.10 21.46
N ASP A 546 -3.92 -22.85 21.03
CA ASP A 546 -4.17 -21.68 21.88
C ASP A 546 -5.66 -21.30 21.93
N ALA A 547 -6.53 -22.04 21.21
CA ALA A 547 -7.97 -21.80 21.14
C ALA A 547 -8.61 -21.58 22.51
N GLY A 548 -9.26 -20.43 22.66
CA GLY A 548 -9.96 -20.03 23.88
C GLY A 548 -9.12 -19.21 24.87
N ASP A 549 -7.82 -19.00 24.61
CA ASP A 549 -6.99 -18.05 25.35
C ASP A 549 -6.90 -16.70 24.60
N PRO A 550 -7.71 -15.69 24.97
CA PRO A 550 -7.73 -14.40 24.27
C PRO A 550 -6.42 -13.61 24.38
N THR A 551 -5.48 -14.03 25.23
CA THR A 551 -4.17 -13.39 25.39
C THR A 551 -3.13 -13.88 24.37
N LYS A 552 -3.48 -14.91 23.59
CA LYS A 552 -2.60 -15.54 22.61
C LYS A 552 -3.12 -15.41 21.20
N VAL A 553 -2.22 -15.53 20.24
CA VAL A 553 -2.56 -15.58 18.82
C VAL A 553 -3.39 -16.83 18.55
N GLN A 554 -4.48 -16.67 17.81
CA GLN A 554 -5.40 -17.75 17.48
C GLN A 554 -5.31 -18.19 16.03
N GLY A 555 -5.72 -19.44 15.77
CA GLY A 555 -6.02 -19.95 14.43
C GLY A 555 -4.79 -20.33 13.62
N GLU A 556 -4.82 -20.04 12.32
CA GLU A 556 -3.70 -20.29 11.40
C GLU A 556 -3.02 -18.97 11.04
N ARG A 557 -1.71 -19.02 10.81
CA ARG A 557 -0.94 -17.90 10.26
C ARG A 557 -0.14 -18.34 9.04
N TRP A 558 -0.19 -17.52 8.01
CA TRP A 558 0.45 -17.73 6.72
C TRP A 558 1.33 -16.52 6.35
N ASP A 559 2.43 -16.77 5.64
CA ASP A 559 3.21 -15.79 4.89
C ASP A 559 3.73 -16.45 3.62
N ILE A 560 3.68 -15.74 2.49
CA ILE A 560 4.04 -16.27 1.19
C ILE A 560 4.84 -15.22 0.43
N ARG A 561 5.98 -15.63 -0.12
CA ARG A 561 6.91 -14.73 -0.81
C ARG A 561 7.56 -15.42 -2.01
N LEU A 562 7.93 -14.62 -3.01
CA LEU A 562 8.78 -15.07 -4.12
C LEU A 562 10.23 -14.66 -3.88
N THR A 563 11.16 -15.58 -4.11
CA THR A 563 12.60 -15.33 -3.95
C THR A 563 13.40 -15.95 -5.08
N ALA A 564 14.64 -15.50 -5.25
CA ALA A 564 15.63 -16.26 -6.02
C ALA A 564 15.78 -17.67 -5.43
N ARG A 565 16.08 -18.66 -6.28
CA ARG A 565 16.11 -20.09 -5.91
C ARG A 565 17.13 -20.44 -4.83
N ASP A 566 18.24 -19.70 -4.80
CA ASP A 566 19.36 -19.82 -3.87
C ASP A 566 19.31 -18.79 -2.74
N ALA A 567 18.22 -18.03 -2.61
CA ALA A 567 18.04 -17.08 -1.52
C ALA A 567 18.07 -17.81 -0.17
N ARG A 568 18.69 -17.14 0.82
CA ARG A 568 18.75 -17.66 2.19
C ARG A 568 17.35 -17.61 2.81
N ILE A 569 16.92 -18.73 3.38
CA ILE A 569 15.67 -18.84 4.12
C ILE A 569 15.85 -18.29 5.54
N GLY A 570 14.90 -17.46 5.99
CA GLY A 570 14.87 -16.88 7.34
C GLY A 570 13.68 -17.36 8.18
N ALA A 571 13.76 -17.17 9.50
CA ALA A 571 12.71 -17.46 10.47
C ALA A 571 11.73 -16.28 10.59
N GLU A 572 11.06 -15.93 9.50
CA GLU A 572 10.07 -14.86 9.52
C GLU A 572 8.75 -15.35 10.14
N PHE A 573 8.08 -14.49 10.91
CA PHE A 573 6.83 -14.84 11.56
C PHE A 573 5.66 -14.62 10.61
N PRO A 574 4.81 -15.64 10.38
CA PRO A 574 3.63 -15.48 9.55
C PRO A 574 2.57 -14.64 10.27
N PHE A 575 1.90 -13.75 9.54
CA PHE A 575 0.90 -12.82 10.12
C PHE A 575 -0.47 -12.87 9.41
N CYS A 576 -0.55 -13.30 8.15
CA CYS A 576 -1.83 -13.40 7.43
C CYS A 576 -2.70 -14.51 8.03
N ALA A 577 -3.97 -14.24 8.27
CA ALA A 577 -4.89 -15.19 8.91
C ALA A 577 -5.38 -16.33 7.98
N SER A 578 -5.07 -16.25 6.68
CA SER A 578 -5.46 -17.25 5.69
C SER A 578 -4.44 -17.34 4.55
N VAL A 579 -4.46 -18.47 3.83
CA VAL A 579 -3.60 -18.67 2.65
C VAL A 579 -3.99 -17.71 1.53
N GLU A 580 -5.28 -17.44 1.35
CA GLU A 580 -5.78 -16.53 0.31
C GLU A 580 -5.27 -15.10 0.55
N LEU A 581 -5.27 -14.64 1.81
CA LEU A 581 -4.74 -13.32 2.17
C LEU A 581 -3.21 -13.25 1.96
N ALA A 582 -2.49 -14.32 2.29
CA ALA A 582 -1.04 -14.38 2.06
C ALA A 582 -0.70 -14.37 0.56
N VAL A 583 -1.49 -15.04 -0.28
CA VAL A 583 -1.31 -14.98 -1.73
C VAL A 583 -1.64 -13.59 -2.27
N ALA A 584 -2.78 -13.00 -1.90
CA ALA A 584 -3.13 -11.63 -2.32
C ALA A 584 -2.01 -10.64 -2.02
N ARG A 585 -1.46 -10.68 -0.79
CA ARG A 585 -0.36 -9.81 -0.38
C ARG A 585 0.93 -10.08 -1.17
N CYS A 586 1.28 -11.35 -1.42
CA CYS A 586 2.44 -11.68 -2.25
C CYS A 586 2.31 -11.11 -3.68
N VAL A 587 1.09 -11.11 -4.22
CA VAL A 587 0.81 -10.60 -5.58
C VAL A 587 0.80 -9.07 -5.61
N GLU A 588 0.25 -8.43 -4.59
CA GLU A 588 0.31 -6.96 -4.42
C GLU A 588 1.76 -6.45 -4.43
N TYR A 589 2.68 -7.17 -3.76
CA TYR A 589 4.11 -6.84 -3.71
C TYR A 589 4.96 -7.58 -4.75
N LEU A 590 4.35 -8.10 -5.83
CA LEU A 590 5.05 -8.90 -6.83
C LEU A 590 6.27 -8.19 -7.43
N ASP A 591 6.14 -6.93 -7.85
CA ASP A 591 7.26 -6.17 -8.45
C ASP A 591 8.44 -6.03 -7.48
N MET A 592 8.17 -5.87 -6.18
CA MET A 592 9.22 -5.82 -5.16
C MET A 592 9.94 -7.16 -5.00
N HIS A 593 9.20 -8.27 -5.05
CA HIS A 593 9.80 -9.61 -5.02
C HIS A 593 10.63 -9.90 -6.28
N LEU A 594 10.15 -9.50 -7.46
CA LEU A 594 10.87 -9.65 -8.72
C LEU A 594 12.16 -8.84 -8.73
N LEU A 595 12.11 -7.58 -8.29
CA LEU A 595 13.29 -6.73 -8.16
C LEU A 595 14.33 -7.33 -7.19
N ALA A 596 13.87 -7.87 -6.06
CA ALA A 596 14.76 -8.53 -5.09
C ALA A 596 15.43 -9.81 -5.65
N ALA A 597 14.83 -10.46 -6.65
CA ALA A 597 15.39 -11.63 -7.32
C ALA A 597 16.41 -11.28 -8.43
N VAL A 598 16.48 -10.02 -8.86
CA VAL A 598 17.48 -9.57 -9.85
C VAL A 598 18.86 -9.47 -9.19
N PRO A 599 19.93 -10.05 -9.77
CA PRO A 599 21.28 -9.88 -9.26
C PRO A 599 21.66 -8.41 -9.15
N ARG A 600 22.35 -8.01 -8.08
CA ARG A 600 22.81 -6.62 -7.90
C ARG A 600 24.11 -6.32 -8.67
N GLU A 601 24.88 -7.35 -8.99
CA GLU A 601 26.14 -7.20 -9.73
C GLU A 601 25.85 -6.84 -11.20
N PRO A 602 26.36 -5.72 -11.74
CA PRO A 602 26.04 -5.27 -13.10
C PRO A 602 26.40 -6.27 -14.21
N ASP A 603 27.45 -7.07 -14.00
CA ASP A 603 27.96 -8.09 -14.90
C ASP A 603 27.15 -9.39 -14.88
N ARG A 604 26.34 -9.62 -13.85
CA ARG A 604 25.40 -10.75 -13.85
C ARG A 604 24.15 -10.36 -14.63
N PRO A 605 23.69 -11.18 -15.60
CA PRO A 605 22.55 -10.83 -16.43
C PRO A 605 21.25 -10.89 -15.64
N VAL A 606 20.28 -10.06 -16.05
CA VAL A 606 18.89 -10.17 -15.58
C VAL A 606 18.31 -11.53 -16.00
N PRO A 607 17.53 -12.21 -15.13
CA PRO A 607 16.79 -13.42 -15.50
C PRO A 607 15.96 -13.22 -16.77
N ALA A 608 15.96 -14.21 -17.67
CA ALA A 608 15.16 -14.19 -18.89
C ALA A 608 14.56 -15.58 -19.14
N PRO A 609 13.56 -15.98 -18.33
CA PRO A 609 12.98 -17.31 -18.40
C PRO A 609 12.39 -17.61 -19.79
N GLN A 610 12.61 -18.84 -20.24
CA GLN A 610 12.02 -19.46 -21.44
C GLN A 610 11.41 -20.79 -21.01
N ALA A 611 10.23 -20.74 -20.42
CA ALA A 611 9.56 -21.91 -19.87
C ALA A 611 8.62 -22.52 -20.89
N ALA A 612 8.79 -23.80 -21.19
CA ALA A 612 7.76 -24.59 -21.86
C ALA A 612 6.55 -24.78 -20.92
N PRO A 613 5.36 -25.09 -21.46
CA PRO A 613 4.22 -25.52 -20.67
C PRO A 613 4.62 -26.61 -19.66
N SER A 614 4.16 -26.45 -18.41
CA SER A 614 4.45 -27.37 -17.30
C SER A 614 3.19 -28.12 -16.88
N PRO A 615 3.32 -29.35 -16.32
CA PRO A 615 2.16 -30.06 -15.79
C PRO A 615 1.51 -29.28 -14.62
N PRO A 616 0.24 -29.58 -14.31
CA PRO A 616 -0.45 -28.98 -13.17
C PRO A 616 0.34 -29.15 -11.86
N VAL A 617 0.43 -28.08 -11.08
CA VAL A 617 1.07 -28.10 -9.76
C VAL A 617 0.06 -28.62 -8.73
N ALA A 618 0.50 -29.55 -7.87
CA ALA A 618 -0.33 -30.07 -6.78
C ALA A 618 -0.61 -28.99 -5.73
N GLU A 619 -1.81 -29.00 -5.15
CA GLU A 619 -2.22 -28.06 -4.10
C GLU A 619 -1.51 -28.36 -2.78
N PRO A 620 -0.60 -27.49 -2.29
CA PRO A 620 0.25 -27.82 -1.14
C PRO A 620 -0.43 -27.62 0.22
N THR A 621 -1.53 -26.85 0.28
CA THR A 621 -2.08 -26.33 1.54
C THR A 621 -2.47 -27.44 2.53
N GLY A 622 -3.06 -28.54 2.05
CA GLY A 622 -3.48 -29.66 2.90
C GLY A 622 -2.30 -30.36 3.61
N LEU A 623 -1.20 -30.58 2.87
CA LEU A 623 0.01 -31.19 3.42
C LEU A 623 0.75 -30.24 4.37
N LEU A 624 0.84 -28.95 4.05
CA LEU A 624 1.42 -27.94 4.94
C LEU A 624 0.67 -27.85 6.27
N ARG A 625 -0.66 -27.86 6.23
CA ARG A 625 -1.50 -27.92 7.45
C ARG A 625 -1.20 -29.15 8.29
N ARG A 626 -1.02 -30.33 7.66
CA ARG A 626 -0.66 -31.55 8.38
C ARG A 626 0.70 -31.44 9.08
N VAL A 627 1.70 -30.85 8.43
CA VAL A 627 3.03 -30.63 9.04
C VAL A 627 2.93 -29.63 10.20
N GLY A 628 2.26 -28.48 10.01
CA GLY A 628 2.17 -27.48 11.08
C GLY A 628 1.30 -27.92 12.26
N ARG A 629 0.30 -28.80 12.06
CA ARG A 629 -0.41 -29.44 13.19
C ARG A 629 0.52 -30.28 14.05
N HIS A 630 1.48 -30.97 13.44
CA HIS A 630 2.46 -31.77 14.17
C HIS A 630 3.42 -30.88 14.97
N TYR A 631 3.80 -29.73 14.42
CA TYR A 631 4.66 -28.72 15.05
C TYR A 631 3.87 -27.49 15.53
N ALA A 632 2.73 -27.72 16.20
CA ALA A 632 1.83 -26.63 16.60
C ALA A 632 2.55 -25.57 17.48
N GLY A 633 2.27 -24.30 17.21
CA GLY A 633 2.92 -23.14 17.83
C GLY A 633 4.33 -22.81 17.31
N GLN A 634 4.89 -23.62 16.41
CA GLN A 634 6.19 -23.37 15.77
C GLN A 634 6.00 -23.12 14.26
N PRO A 635 6.62 -22.08 13.67
CA PRO A 635 6.51 -21.84 12.25
C PRO A 635 7.23 -22.92 11.43
N VAL A 636 6.54 -23.49 10.45
CA VAL A 636 7.08 -24.40 9.43
C VAL A 636 7.29 -23.60 8.15
N VAL A 637 8.49 -23.70 7.58
CA VAL A 637 8.85 -23.03 6.32
C VAL A 637 8.99 -24.07 5.21
N ALA A 638 8.34 -23.83 4.08
CA ALA A 638 8.43 -24.65 2.88
C ALA A 638 8.93 -23.81 1.70
N SER A 639 9.92 -24.30 0.97
CA SER A 639 10.37 -23.70 -0.28
C SER A 639 10.06 -24.64 -1.43
N PHE A 640 9.39 -24.11 -2.44
CA PHE A 640 9.01 -24.81 -3.66
C PHE A 640 9.74 -24.19 -4.84
N ASP A 641 10.52 -24.98 -5.56
CA ASP A 641 11.14 -24.60 -6.82
C ASP A 641 11.03 -25.75 -7.83
N ARG A 642 11.48 -25.54 -9.07
CA ARG A 642 11.43 -26.57 -10.12
C ARG A 642 12.17 -27.87 -9.78
N ALA A 643 13.14 -27.84 -8.87
CA ALA A 643 13.88 -29.02 -8.44
C ALA A 643 13.25 -29.74 -7.25
N GLY A 644 12.19 -29.18 -6.66
CA GLY A 644 11.35 -29.87 -5.69
C GLY A 644 11.02 -29.04 -4.47
N CYS A 645 10.86 -29.73 -3.33
CA CYS A 645 10.41 -29.16 -2.07
C CYS A 645 11.48 -29.31 -0.98
N ARG A 646 11.66 -28.25 -0.19
CA ARG A 646 12.49 -28.22 1.02
C ARG A 646 11.66 -27.72 2.20
N LEU A 647 11.77 -28.39 3.35
CA LEU A 647 11.04 -28.07 4.58
C LEU A 647 12.01 -27.73 5.71
N TRP A 648 11.66 -26.73 6.51
CA TRP A 648 12.37 -26.31 7.71
C TRP A 648 11.38 -26.04 8.86
N LEU A 649 11.90 -26.10 10.09
CA LEU A 649 11.23 -25.67 11.31
C LEU A 649 11.92 -24.41 11.84
N ALA A 650 11.17 -23.37 12.15
CA ALA A 650 11.68 -22.18 12.81
C ALA A 650 11.63 -22.36 14.33
N GLU A 651 12.78 -22.43 14.98
CA GLU A 651 12.91 -22.58 16.43
C GLU A 651 13.82 -21.48 16.99
N ARG A 652 13.32 -20.68 17.94
CA ARG A 652 14.07 -19.62 18.65
C ARG A 652 14.81 -18.63 17.73
N GLY A 653 14.24 -18.34 16.56
CA GLY A 653 14.81 -17.41 15.57
C GLY A 653 15.79 -18.06 14.59
N GLU A 654 16.03 -19.37 14.67
CA GLU A 654 16.83 -20.13 13.70
C GLU A 654 15.94 -21.08 12.88
N VAL A 655 16.41 -21.47 11.69
CA VAL A 655 15.72 -22.44 10.82
C VAL A 655 16.47 -23.77 10.80
N GLN A 656 15.82 -24.85 11.22
CA GLN A 656 16.35 -26.21 11.21
C GLN A 656 15.78 -27.00 10.03
N PRO A 657 16.60 -27.65 9.20
CA PRO A 657 16.12 -28.43 8.06
C PRO A 657 15.36 -29.68 8.54
N LEU A 658 14.17 -29.92 7.98
CA LEU A 658 13.34 -31.08 8.27
C LEU A 658 13.44 -32.16 7.18
N ALA A 659 13.22 -31.76 5.92
CA ALA A 659 13.19 -32.70 4.79
C ALA A 659 13.49 -32.00 3.46
N ARG A 660 13.96 -32.79 2.48
CA ARG A 660 14.11 -32.37 1.09
C ARG A 660 13.67 -33.52 0.19
N ALA A 661 12.80 -33.24 -0.77
CA ALA A 661 12.33 -34.23 -1.73
C ALA A 661 11.91 -33.59 -3.06
N ALA A 662 11.58 -34.41 -4.05
CA ALA A 662 11.08 -33.93 -5.34
C ALA A 662 9.67 -33.32 -5.24
N THR A 663 8.86 -33.83 -4.32
CA THR A 663 7.49 -33.34 -4.06
C THR A 663 7.27 -33.07 -2.58
N LEU A 664 6.23 -32.28 -2.26
CA LEU A 664 5.82 -32.09 -0.87
C LEU A 664 5.33 -33.38 -0.23
N ASP A 665 4.64 -34.23 -1.00
CA ASP A 665 4.09 -35.49 -0.52
C ASP A 665 5.22 -36.45 -0.09
N ASP A 666 6.28 -36.55 -0.89
CA ASP A 666 7.48 -37.32 -0.55
C ASP A 666 8.18 -36.76 0.70
N ALA A 667 8.28 -35.42 0.81
CA ALA A 667 8.89 -34.76 1.96
C ALA A 667 8.09 -35.03 3.24
N VAL A 668 6.76 -34.94 3.19
CA VAL A 668 5.88 -35.23 4.33
C VAL A 668 5.89 -36.71 4.70
N SER A 669 5.93 -37.59 3.70
CA SER A 669 6.05 -39.04 3.91
C SER A 669 7.37 -39.41 4.59
N ALA A 670 8.47 -38.75 4.25
CA ALA A 670 9.77 -38.95 4.88
C ALA A 670 9.79 -38.57 6.38
N LEU A 671 8.96 -37.60 6.79
CA LEU A 671 8.82 -37.19 8.19
C LEU A 671 8.05 -38.20 9.06
N ARG A 672 7.42 -39.21 8.47
CA ARG A 672 6.65 -40.26 9.19
C ARG A 672 5.63 -39.70 10.19
N LEU A 673 5.00 -38.58 9.84
CA LEU A 673 4.01 -37.92 10.69
C LEU A 673 2.80 -38.85 10.91
N SER A 674 2.51 -39.19 12.16
CA SER A 674 1.35 -40.02 12.52
C SER A 674 0.07 -39.35 12.04
N GLY A 675 -0.84 -40.09 11.42
CA GLY A 675 -2.11 -39.54 10.94
C GLY A 675 -3.00 -39.15 12.12
N SER A 676 -3.34 -37.87 12.22
CA SER A 676 -4.37 -37.33 13.13
C SER A 676 -5.36 -36.49 12.35
#